data_AF-A0A0W0ZCH6-F1
#
_entry.id   AF-A0A0W0ZCH6-F1
#
_cell.length_a   1.000
_cell.length_b   1.000
_cell.length_c   1.000
_cell.angle_alpha   90.00
_cell.angle_beta   90.00
_cell.angle_gamma   90.00
#
_symmetry.space_group_name_H-M   'P 1'
#
loop_
_entity.id
_entity.type
_entity.pdbx_description
1 polymer ?
#
loop_
_entity_poly.entity_id
_entity_poly.type
_entity_poly.pdbx_seq_one_letter_code
_entity_poly.pdbx_strand_id
1 'polypeptide(L)'
;MPKNRELLTAIRNTTALRVAPRNVPIRNAALEAILSANETQGPFEDAVIAHATFWGGIDHTLAGLYKRPSVRGDDYIEATDPTNTFRLMKQAAAEQRVKFALAGAPTDALVGLLTTDYADNGKQLRDYLELKQNALGLTLNTVPGWNTANEDILTKDALLRVRTEAANQVLIQLIAKPGLTDPKLFDDLVKATNERELQAAAKALATAGGITPPTTVDKLVDAMTFADRGIVVDAATARHKTLLDDKAITEFEKQLREFRSSVTDANLLGMQAILSQRDPVNFFDNLATSPNLKEDGANLYKGRMPGVDDPKKQKFANDHQQALCEQYLKAKIPTVAPNGHLISALKAADATNLRTHLKNFINVRGDDAIIDKAVTDTNVAAIKLALAKDAIKHLIPTLSDVELKKLQENAANLDSFKVAMNAKVGDPNAFDFLKKEDLPELRAAIREGVDVKARTKREADFDAAVATSRLGGAGIHAQLKVVFKDLPSEKQKELFKADGTVDRQKVDVLINAKTEDRLHSLLGNKNAKGQPLVVAGLAAENERLALLRQISNPEIAKVLAGRTDDLDQDKIDRINAILLNRRHNPGAVHPAVPFDINTAADYKTFITEIATVLGKGTDDVFHQAFNLTDRNSNVLNGAGGNAIAVAVKARQVTNQHLFAALADPTPPPTGLTESQKKLVEIFARVEGTHGLTKPQPATVPPTVPAPPPYNMNSVAGIKKIVETFLYHNDPDGFLDELIPSPAANSPEEKMKAELRREFTPEQFRAVEDLRLKSNFVGPMATDEKRLKVIKEINENLDQQEKITPKIEKHKGHLDKLNQDLAILPNLFSKANDEIAKNKAGKMIGEYKALSGQCDLLIEHLATAQRDLQARLDDTPMPAEDPTAPQRGAVRKATKELHDRLEKELAVIDEQLEFYKGVQDKIGGALRDIDKMMKGTGTALVETETIKYTVLDKGKEKASDTAIQANASGPAPVVHGTVNADPDAPIFKVKDIPKAGQVLAIDITHPNPTTPGGAPVSQSRVTVDYHPGPANTDGSRPIRVNIAEAATGGDKFLAEQAMEAAKNLLKDWNGKSPIRLNGVHGKDKQLQFLWTAVCRLGEEHPKFSRDKIEFRGTSSWRPDNERSFGRYTAESAYKKVFEGSAKSLVDAKVDEFKALVNKDKRNAIDKGVKSATSLFRDSLDEGRKQDIATRAKKDIAVQGPMVSRAPTLGGGSDD
;
A
#
# COMPACT_ATOMS: atom_id res chain seq x y z
N MET A 1 44.46 43.20 61.55
CA MET A 1 43.48 43.22 62.66
C MET A 1 43.15 41.78 63.06
N PRO A 2 42.55 41.49 64.22
CA PRO A 2 42.11 40.12 64.53
C PRO A 2 41.09 39.63 63.50
N LYS A 3 41.36 38.47 62.89
CA LYS A 3 40.58 37.83 61.81
C LYS A 3 39.71 36.68 62.31
N ASN A 4 39.41 36.67 63.61
CA ASN A 4 38.65 35.58 64.24
C ASN A 4 37.26 35.42 63.61
N ARG A 5 36.57 36.52 63.28
CA ARG A 5 35.23 36.47 62.68
C ARG A 5 35.26 35.89 61.27
N GLU A 6 36.18 36.35 60.44
CA GLU A 6 36.35 35.91 59.04
C GLU A 6 36.72 34.43 59.00
N LEU A 7 37.65 33.99 59.85
CA LEU A 7 38.03 32.59 59.94
C LEU A 7 36.88 31.71 60.43
N LEU A 8 36.16 32.11 61.49
CA LEU A 8 35.00 31.37 61.98
C LEU A 8 33.89 31.30 60.91
N THR A 9 33.69 32.37 60.14
CA THR A 9 32.74 32.41 59.03
C THR A 9 33.16 31.48 57.91
N ALA A 10 34.45 31.47 57.54
CA ALA A 10 35.01 30.57 56.54
C ALA A 10 34.88 29.10 56.95
N ILE A 11 35.16 28.76 58.22
CA ILE A 11 34.97 27.40 58.76
C ILE A 11 33.48 27.02 58.76
N ARG A 12 32.55 27.93 59.05
CA ARG A 12 31.11 27.61 59.04
C ARG A 12 30.52 27.47 57.64
N ASN A 13 31.21 27.95 56.60
CA ASN A 13 30.71 27.93 55.23
C ASN A 13 30.88 26.54 54.58
N THR A 14 29.96 25.64 54.88
CA THR A 14 29.92 24.26 54.35
C THR A 14 30.02 24.23 52.82
N THR A 15 29.30 25.12 52.11
CA THR A 15 29.29 25.18 50.65
C THR A 15 30.64 25.60 50.07
N ALA A 16 31.25 26.67 50.60
CA ALA A 16 32.57 27.09 50.14
C ALA A 16 33.64 26.02 50.46
N LEU A 17 33.56 25.36 51.60
CA LEU A 17 34.44 24.24 51.98
C LEU A 17 34.27 23.00 51.08
N ARG A 18 33.10 22.79 50.45
CA ARG A 18 32.89 21.74 49.44
C ARG A 18 33.51 22.09 48.10
N VAL A 19 33.48 23.36 47.71
CA VAL A 19 33.82 23.85 46.36
C VAL A 19 35.26 24.37 46.26
N ALA A 20 35.91 24.69 47.40
CA ALA A 20 37.25 25.27 47.44
C ALA A 20 38.25 24.51 46.55
N PRO A 21 39.06 25.22 45.74
CA PRO A 21 39.83 24.63 44.66
C PRO A 21 40.95 23.70 45.18
N ARG A 22 40.76 22.39 44.93
CA ARG A 22 41.75 21.28 44.92
C ARG A 22 42.11 20.64 46.29
N ASN A 23 41.82 19.33 46.34
CA ASN A 23 42.14 18.30 47.34
C ASN A 23 41.31 18.26 48.65
N VAL A 24 40.38 17.30 48.70
CA VAL A 24 39.78 16.74 49.94
C VAL A 24 40.83 16.52 51.05
N PRO A 25 42.06 16.02 50.75
CA PRO A 25 43.13 15.94 51.75
C PRO A 25 43.53 17.28 52.39
N ILE A 26 43.59 18.37 51.63
CA ILE A 26 44.03 19.70 52.12
C ILE A 26 42.97 20.32 53.02
N ARG A 27 41.69 20.23 52.63
CA ARG A 27 40.56 20.65 53.48
C ARG A 27 40.54 19.88 54.79
N ASN A 28 40.63 18.56 54.73
CA ASN A 28 40.60 17.71 55.92
C ASN A 28 41.78 18.04 56.85
N ALA A 29 43.00 18.19 56.30
CA ALA A 29 44.17 18.59 57.08
C ALA A 29 44.00 19.95 57.76
N ALA A 30 43.44 20.94 57.06
CA ALA A 30 43.20 22.27 57.63
C ALA A 30 42.19 22.25 58.81
N LEU A 31 41.13 21.45 58.69
CA LEU A 31 40.14 21.26 59.77
C LEU A 31 40.73 20.46 60.94
N GLU A 32 41.50 19.40 60.64
CA GLU A 32 42.15 18.55 61.65
C GLU A 32 43.26 19.28 62.42
N ALA A 33 43.98 20.21 61.77
CA ALA A 33 44.95 21.08 62.43
C ALA A 33 44.28 21.93 63.51
N ILE A 34 43.14 22.55 63.21
CA ILE A 34 42.33 23.32 64.17
C ILE A 34 41.84 22.43 65.31
N LEU A 35 41.39 21.21 65.00
CA LEU A 35 40.91 20.26 66.02
C LEU A 35 42.01 19.76 66.95
N SER A 36 43.21 19.58 66.44
CA SER A 36 44.35 19.07 67.22
C SER A 36 45.02 20.15 68.08
N ALA A 37 44.73 21.42 67.82
CA ALA A 37 45.32 22.53 68.55
C ALA A 37 44.67 22.77 69.94
N ASN A 38 45.49 23.22 70.89
CA ASN A 38 45.04 23.72 72.18
C ASN A 38 44.42 25.12 72.03
N GLU A 39 43.41 25.47 72.83
CA GLU A 39 42.69 26.76 72.81
C GLU A 39 43.52 27.93 73.39
N THR A 40 44.82 27.94 73.14
CA THR A 40 45.80 28.94 73.60
C THR A 40 46.45 29.60 72.41
N GLN A 41 46.81 30.88 72.51
CA GLN A 41 47.33 31.72 71.42
C GLN A 41 48.29 31.01 70.46
N GLY A 42 49.50 30.64 70.91
CA GLY A 42 50.55 30.11 70.03
C GLY A 42 50.18 28.83 69.26
N PRO A 43 49.79 27.74 69.94
CA PRO A 43 49.45 26.48 69.27
C PRO A 43 48.28 26.59 68.28
N PHE A 44 47.25 27.38 68.58
CA PHE A 44 46.09 27.54 67.71
C PHE A 44 46.41 28.43 66.50
N GLU A 45 47.17 29.50 66.71
CA GLU A 45 47.68 30.39 65.66
C GLU A 45 48.57 29.64 64.67
N ASP A 46 49.47 28.78 65.15
CA ASP A 46 50.32 27.95 64.30
C ASP A 46 49.50 26.98 63.42
N ALA A 47 48.46 26.35 63.98
CA ALA A 47 47.61 25.41 63.27
C ALA A 47 46.80 26.07 62.15
N VAL A 48 46.33 27.30 62.34
CA VAL A 48 45.58 28.04 61.32
C VAL A 48 46.53 28.57 60.23
N ILE A 49 47.67 29.15 60.62
CA ILE A 49 48.64 29.76 59.70
C ILE A 49 49.24 28.72 58.75
N ALA A 50 49.50 27.49 59.22
CA ALA A 50 49.97 26.39 58.39
C ALA A 50 49.06 26.11 57.18
N HIS A 51 47.80 26.55 57.23
CA HIS A 51 46.81 26.40 56.17
C HIS A 51 46.27 27.74 55.63
N ALA A 52 46.97 28.86 55.82
CA ALA A 52 46.53 30.19 55.40
C ALA A 52 46.20 30.28 53.89
N THR A 53 46.94 29.57 53.02
CA THR A 53 46.64 29.52 51.57
C THR A 53 45.29 28.87 51.27
N PHE A 54 44.92 27.82 52.02
CA PHE A 54 43.62 27.15 51.88
C PHE A 54 42.49 28.08 52.34
N TRP A 55 42.64 28.68 53.52
CA TRP A 55 41.66 29.64 54.05
C TRP A 55 41.51 30.87 53.15
N GLY A 56 42.62 31.37 52.59
CA GLY A 56 42.68 32.44 51.59
C GLY A 56 41.92 32.13 50.30
N GLY A 57 41.80 30.86 49.93
CA GLY A 57 40.99 30.41 48.79
C GLY A 57 39.48 30.42 49.05
N ILE A 58 39.06 30.51 50.32
CA ILE A 58 37.65 30.61 50.73
C ILE A 58 37.29 32.07 51.00
N ASP A 59 38.15 32.77 51.74
CA ASP A 59 38.06 34.20 51.99
C ASP A 59 39.45 34.81 51.80
N HIS A 60 39.60 35.62 50.75
CA HIS A 60 40.87 36.26 50.39
C HIS A 60 41.52 37.06 51.53
N THR A 61 40.74 37.53 52.52
CA THR A 61 41.26 38.27 53.68
C THR A 61 42.04 37.39 54.66
N LEU A 62 41.96 36.05 54.53
CA LEU A 62 42.69 35.08 55.34
C LEU A 62 44.00 34.61 54.70
N ALA A 63 44.30 35.05 53.46
CA ALA A 63 45.54 34.66 52.76
C ALA A 63 46.81 35.22 53.43
N GLY A 64 46.67 36.28 54.23
CA GLY A 64 47.76 37.00 54.90
C GLY A 64 47.80 36.82 56.42
N LEU A 65 47.42 35.66 56.96
CA LEU A 65 47.50 35.41 58.41
C LEU A 65 48.96 35.24 58.87
N TYR A 66 49.35 35.95 59.95
CA TYR A 66 50.70 35.90 60.54
C TYR A 66 50.68 35.65 62.05
N LYS A 67 51.80 35.14 62.57
CA LYS A 67 52.00 34.85 64.01
C LYS A 67 52.43 36.10 64.78
N ARG A 68 51.85 36.36 65.96
CA ARG A 68 52.30 37.47 66.83
C ARG A 68 53.54 37.12 67.68
N PRO A 69 54.47 38.07 67.92
CA PRO A 69 54.56 39.42 67.32
C PRO A 69 55.36 39.39 66.00
N SER A 70 54.70 39.51 64.85
CA SER A 70 55.37 39.63 63.54
C SER A 70 55.41 41.10 63.11
N VAL A 71 56.58 41.58 62.71
CA VAL A 71 56.79 42.94 62.14
C VAL A 71 56.26 43.09 60.71
N ARG A 72 55.76 42.01 60.10
CA ARG A 72 55.47 41.94 58.65
C ARG A 72 53.98 41.89 58.29
N GLY A 73 53.05 41.85 59.24
CA GLY A 73 51.63 41.79 58.89
C GLY A 73 50.69 42.07 60.05
N ASP A 74 49.58 42.71 59.72
CA ASP A 74 48.59 43.17 60.70
C ASP A 74 47.51 42.11 60.99
N ASP A 75 47.31 41.12 60.12
CA ASP A 75 46.22 40.14 60.21
C ASP A 75 46.63 38.88 60.98
N TYR A 76 45.97 38.64 62.12
CA TYR A 76 46.27 37.56 63.07
C TYR A 76 44.97 37.01 63.67
N ILE A 77 45.05 35.95 64.46
CA ILE A 77 43.94 35.47 65.29
C ILE A 77 44.25 35.63 66.78
N GLU A 78 43.23 35.83 67.61
CA GLU A 78 43.39 36.23 69.01
C GLU A 78 42.60 35.34 69.98
N ALA A 79 43.28 34.77 70.98
CA ALA A 79 42.67 33.91 71.99
C ALA A 79 41.72 34.66 72.94
N THR A 80 41.92 35.96 73.14
CA THR A 80 41.12 36.79 74.05
C THR A 80 39.88 37.42 73.42
N ASP A 81 39.57 37.13 72.14
CA ASP A 81 38.33 37.58 71.50
C ASP A 81 37.12 36.99 72.24
N PRO A 82 36.25 37.83 72.85
CA PRO A 82 35.14 37.34 73.68
C PRO A 82 33.96 36.80 72.86
N THR A 83 33.94 37.01 71.53
CA THR A 83 32.80 36.73 70.65
C THR A 83 33.09 35.64 69.62
N ASN A 84 34.28 35.62 69.03
CA ASN A 84 34.73 34.66 68.03
C ASN A 84 35.90 33.85 68.60
N THR A 85 35.62 33.11 69.67
CA THR A 85 36.64 32.38 70.43
C THR A 85 37.26 31.23 69.61
N PHE A 86 38.47 30.82 69.98
CA PHE A 86 39.10 29.62 69.43
C PHE A 86 38.26 28.36 69.66
N ARG A 87 37.53 28.28 70.77
CA ARG A 87 36.57 27.21 71.04
C ARG A 87 35.47 27.14 69.98
N LEU A 88 34.87 28.26 69.61
CA LEU A 88 33.83 28.28 68.57
C LEU A 88 34.36 27.85 67.20
N MET A 89 35.61 28.19 66.88
CA MET A 89 36.27 27.71 65.65
C MET A 89 36.55 26.22 65.71
N LYS A 90 37.00 25.71 66.87
CA LYS A 90 37.23 24.28 67.10
C LYS A 90 35.92 23.48 66.97
N GLN A 91 34.84 23.98 67.54
CA GLN A 91 33.49 23.39 67.40
C GLN A 91 33.00 23.41 65.96
N ALA A 92 33.19 24.52 65.25
CA ALA A 92 32.82 24.62 63.84
C ALA A 92 33.65 23.67 62.97
N ALA A 93 34.96 23.54 63.24
CA ALA A 93 35.84 22.62 62.53
C ALA A 93 35.44 21.15 62.78
N ALA A 94 35.01 20.83 64.01
CA ALA A 94 34.56 19.48 64.37
C ALA A 94 33.29 19.12 63.59
N GLU A 95 32.31 20.03 63.58
CA GLU A 95 31.07 19.86 62.83
C GLU A 95 31.36 19.60 61.34
N GLN A 96 32.19 20.45 60.72
CA GLN A 96 32.53 20.31 59.30
C GLN A 96 33.30 19.02 59.01
N ARG A 97 34.26 18.66 59.85
CA ARG A 97 35.06 17.44 59.65
C ARG A 97 34.22 16.18 59.73
N VAL A 98 33.24 16.14 60.64
CA VAL A 98 32.25 15.06 60.72
C VAL A 98 31.36 15.06 59.49
N LYS A 99 30.75 16.20 59.11
CA LYS A 99 29.91 16.31 57.90
C LYS A 99 30.63 15.80 56.65
N PHE A 100 31.89 16.17 56.47
CA PHE A 100 32.67 15.74 55.31
C PHE A 100 33.10 14.27 55.34
N ALA A 101 33.21 13.65 56.52
CA ALA A 101 33.43 12.21 56.63
C ALA A 101 32.22 11.40 56.14
N LEU A 102 31.00 11.94 56.26
CA LEU A 102 29.77 11.22 55.94
C LEU A 102 29.62 10.87 54.46
N ALA A 103 30.26 11.63 53.55
CA ALA A 103 30.15 11.39 52.11
C ALA A 103 30.70 10.03 51.66
N GLY A 104 31.67 9.46 52.39
CA GLY A 104 32.24 8.14 52.14
C GLY A 104 31.78 7.06 53.13
N ALA A 105 30.81 7.36 54.00
CA ALA A 105 30.43 6.47 55.07
C ALA A 105 29.55 5.30 54.59
N PRO A 106 29.67 4.11 55.22
CA PRO A 106 28.78 3.00 54.91
C PRO A 106 27.35 3.32 55.37
N THR A 107 26.36 2.79 54.65
CA THR A 107 24.94 3.14 54.85
C THR A 107 24.44 2.83 56.26
N ASP A 108 24.94 1.77 56.91
CA ASP A 108 24.61 1.42 58.30
C ASP A 108 25.07 2.50 59.29
N ALA A 109 26.25 3.08 59.06
CA ALA A 109 26.79 4.14 59.90
C ALA A 109 25.91 5.41 59.81
N LEU A 110 25.50 5.78 58.59
CA LEU A 110 24.61 6.91 58.33
C LEU A 110 23.22 6.70 58.93
N VAL A 111 22.64 5.50 58.77
CA VAL A 111 21.34 5.14 59.37
C VAL A 111 21.40 5.18 60.90
N GLY A 112 22.50 4.72 61.50
CA GLY A 112 22.67 4.81 62.95
C GLY A 112 22.77 6.26 63.46
N LEU A 113 23.35 7.19 62.71
CA LEU A 113 23.33 8.62 63.07
C LEU A 113 21.90 9.21 63.07
N LEU A 114 21.04 8.71 62.19
CA LEU A 114 19.65 9.17 62.09
C LEU A 114 18.76 8.59 63.19
N THR A 115 19.04 7.35 63.62
CA THR A 115 18.17 6.56 64.52
C THR A 115 18.60 6.58 65.98
N THR A 116 19.87 6.91 66.28
CA THR A 116 20.35 7.08 67.66
C THR A 116 19.68 8.29 68.32
N ASP A 117 19.25 8.13 69.58
CA ASP A 117 18.63 9.20 70.34
C ASP A 117 19.65 10.33 70.62
N TYR A 118 19.16 11.57 70.66
CA TYR A 118 19.96 12.78 70.89
C TYR A 118 19.28 13.73 71.89
N ALA A 119 18.22 13.28 72.59
CA ALA A 119 17.48 14.06 73.56
C ALA A 119 18.35 14.49 74.77
N ASP A 120 19.24 13.60 75.24
CA ASP A 120 20.17 13.79 76.37
C ASP A 120 21.37 14.68 76.00
N ASN A 121 21.08 15.94 75.65
CA ASN A 121 22.08 16.91 75.21
C ASN A 121 23.01 16.42 74.07
N GLY A 122 22.57 15.44 73.29
CA GLY A 122 23.36 14.79 72.24
C GLY A 122 24.38 13.73 72.70
N LYS A 123 24.46 13.37 73.99
CA LYS A 123 25.47 12.44 74.53
C LYS A 123 25.52 11.10 73.78
N GLN A 124 24.39 10.43 73.64
CA GLN A 124 24.33 9.10 73.00
C GLN A 124 24.77 9.15 71.52
N LEU A 125 24.51 10.25 70.83
CA LEU A 125 24.95 10.44 69.45
C LEU A 125 26.45 10.74 69.36
N ARG A 126 27.05 11.40 70.37
CA ARG A 126 28.52 11.52 70.49
C ARG A 126 29.17 10.17 70.80
N ASP A 127 28.57 9.37 71.69
CA ASP A 127 29.02 7.99 71.98
C ASP A 127 28.99 7.14 70.69
N TYR A 128 27.94 7.28 69.88
CA TYR A 128 27.84 6.60 68.60
C TYR A 128 28.89 7.08 67.56
N LEU A 129 29.13 8.39 67.49
CA LEU A 129 30.18 8.96 66.62
C LEU A 129 31.57 8.47 67.00
N GLU A 130 31.88 8.40 68.31
CA GLU A 130 33.14 7.84 68.79
C GLU A 130 33.25 6.33 68.46
N LEU A 131 32.17 5.57 68.67
CA LEU A 131 32.12 4.15 68.30
C LEU A 131 32.38 3.91 66.80
N LYS A 132 31.82 4.77 65.94
CA LYS A 132 31.94 4.67 64.47
C LYS A 132 33.12 5.48 63.90
N GLN A 133 33.96 6.10 64.72
CA GLN A 133 35.01 7.02 64.24
C GLN A 133 35.93 6.38 63.20
N ASN A 134 36.34 5.12 63.38
CA ASN A 134 37.20 4.40 62.44
C ASN A 134 36.49 4.15 61.08
N ALA A 135 35.20 3.80 61.11
CA ALA A 135 34.40 3.59 59.90
C ALA A 135 34.14 4.89 59.13
N LEU A 136 34.21 6.03 59.82
CA LEU A 136 34.08 7.37 59.26
C LEU A 136 35.43 8.02 58.92
N GLY A 137 36.56 7.34 59.20
CA GLY A 137 37.90 7.91 59.04
C GLY A 137 38.11 9.16 59.91
N LEU A 138 37.66 9.12 61.16
CA LEU A 138 37.75 10.17 62.18
C LEU A 138 38.59 9.69 63.36
N THR A 139 39.19 10.61 64.10
CA THR A 139 40.00 10.35 65.31
C THR A 139 39.52 11.19 66.50
N LEU A 140 38.22 11.13 66.80
CA LEU A 140 37.56 11.99 67.79
C LEU A 140 38.14 11.81 69.20
N ASN A 141 38.44 10.57 69.61
CA ASN A 141 39.02 10.27 70.92
C ASN A 141 40.45 10.83 71.14
N THR A 142 41.11 11.29 70.08
CA THR A 142 42.43 11.95 70.13
C THR A 142 42.34 13.47 70.14
N VAL A 143 41.15 14.05 69.93
CA VAL A 143 40.93 15.49 69.90
C VAL A 143 41.02 16.06 71.33
N PRO A 144 41.92 17.04 71.60
CA PRO A 144 42.04 17.63 72.93
C PRO A 144 40.72 18.28 73.38
N GLY A 145 40.19 17.85 74.52
CA GLY A 145 38.90 18.31 75.05
C GLY A 145 37.69 17.47 74.62
N TRP A 146 37.88 16.39 73.87
CA TRP A 146 36.79 15.47 73.53
C TRP A 146 36.29 14.70 74.76
N ASN A 147 35.00 14.86 75.05
CA ASN A 147 34.27 14.11 76.05
C ASN A 147 32.81 13.98 75.59
N THR A 148 32.31 12.75 75.46
CA THR A 148 30.95 12.52 74.95
C THR A 148 29.86 13.06 75.88
N ALA A 149 30.16 13.26 77.16
CA ALA A 149 29.24 13.78 78.17
C ALA A 149 29.04 15.31 78.14
N ASN A 150 29.86 16.07 77.40
CA ASN A 150 29.75 17.53 77.33
C ASN A 150 29.69 18.05 75.87
N GLU A 151 29.61 19.37 75.71
CA GLU A 151 29.43 20.03 74.40
C GLU A 151 30.69 20.78 73.92
N ASP A 152 31.85 20.49 74.51
CA ASP A 152 33.04 21.30 74.28
C ASP A 152 33.52 21.26 72.83
N ILE A 153 33.35 20.10 72.15
CA ILE A 153 33.79 19.89 70.76
C ILE A 153 32.64 19.80 69.75
N LEU A 154 31.58 19.04 70.04
CA LEU A 154 30.39 18.96 69.18
C LEU A 154 29.17 19.36 70.00
N THR A 155 28.51 20.45 69.66
CA THR A 155 27.28 20.88 70.34
C THR A 155 26.06 20.11 69.85
N LYS A 156 24.96 20.11 70.61
CA LYS A 156 23.69 19.50 70.20
C LYS A 156 23.19 20.04 68.85
N ASP A 157 23.35 21.34 68.60
CA ASP A 157 22.99 21.96 67.31
C ASP A 157 23.88 21.49 66.16
N ALA A 158 25.18 21.31 66.42
CA ALA A 158 26.10 20.73 65.44
C ALA A 158 25.69 19.29 65.11
N LEU A 159 25.30 18.50 66.11
CA LEU A 159 24.81 17.14 65.94
C LEU A 159 23.51 17.09 65.12
N LEU A 160 22.58 18.04 65.29
CA LEU A 160 21.40 18.14 64.44
C LEU A 160 21.78 18.35 62.97
N ARG A 161 22.72 19.27 62.69
CA ARG A 161 23.21 19.52 61.32
C ARG A 161 24.02 18.34 60.76
N VAL A 162 24.71 17.57 61.61
CA VAL A 162 25.35 16.30 61.22
C VAL A 162 24.30 15.25 60.84
N ARG A 163 23.18 15.17 61.55
CA ARG A 163 22.06 14.28 61.18
C ARG A 163 21.42 14.69 59.84
N THR A 164 21.23 15.98 59.60
CA THR A 164 20.76 16.49 58.30
C THR A 164 21.72 16.11 57.18
N GLU A 165 23.03 16.25 57.39
CA GLU A 165 24.03 15.80 56.41
C GLU A 165 24.00 14.28 56.21
N ALA A 166 23.84 13.49 57.28
CA ALA A 166 23.70 12.05 57.16
C ALA A 166 22.48 11.66 56.30
N ALA A 167 21.34 12.32 56.50
CA ALA A 167 20.13 12.09 55.70
C ALA A 167 20.37 12.41 54.21
N ASN A 168 21.03 13.53 53.92
CA ASN A 168 21.40 13.90 52.55
C ASN A 168 22.32 12.86 51.90
N GLN A 169 23.32 12.36 52.62
CA GLN A 169 24.24 11.34 52.09
C GLN A 169 23.55 9.98 51.85
N VAL A 170 22.60 9.58 52.72
CA VAL A 170 21.79 8.37 52.45
C VAL A 170 21.00 8.54 51.16
N LEU A 171 20.35 9.69 50.93
CA LEU A 171 19.63 9.93 49.69
C LEU A 171 20.55 9.94 48.47
N ILE A 172 21.74 10.53 48.55
CA ILE A 172 22.72 10.50 47.45
C ILE A 172 23.11 9.05 47.10
N GLN A 173 23.37 8.21 48.11
CA GLN A 173 23.66 6.78 47.90
C GLN A 173 22.47 6.04 47.25
N LEU A 174 21.25 6.37 47.66
CA LEU A 174 20.04 5.83 47.05
C LEU A 174 19.88 6.30 45.61
N ILE A 175 20.12 7.59 45.32
CA ILE A 175 20.02 8.15 43.97
C ILE A 175 20.96 7.42 43.01
N ALA A 176 22.15 7.05 43.47
CA ALA A 176 23.14 6.32 42.69
C ALA A 176 22.81 4.83 42.49
N LYS A 177 21.78 4.29 43.15
CA LYS A 177 21.44 2.86 43.09
C LYS A 177 20.96 2.45 41.69
N PRO A 178 21.62 1.48 41.01
CA PRO A 178 21.27 1.11 39.63
C PRO A 178 19.84 0.59 39.46
N GLY A 179 19.27 -0.03 40.51
CA GLY A 179 17.91 -0.59 40.50
C GLY A 179 16.79 0.44 40.59
N LEU A 180 17.09 1.72 40.84
CA LEU A 180 16.11 2.79 40.81
C LEU A 180 16.12 3.46 39.44
N THR A 181 15.09 3.15 38.65
CA THR A 181 14.96 3.54 37.24
C THR A 181 13.77 4.43 36.94
N ASP A 182 12.88 4.66 37.90
CA ASP A 182 11.73 5.55 37.73
C ASP A 182 12.17 7.02 37.75
N PRO A 183 12.13 7.75 36.62
CA PRO A 183 12.55 9.15 36.56
C PRO A 183 11.76 10.05 37.50
N LYS A 184 10.50 9.71 37.80
CA LYS A 184 9.62 10.52 38.63
C LYS A 184 10.13 10.67 40.06
N LEU A 185 10.74 9.63 40.62
CA LEU A 185 11.33 9.67 41.96
C LEU A 185 12.41 10.75 42.11
N PHE A 186 13.13 11.03 41.03
CA PHE A 186 14.19 12.03 40.98
C PHE A 186 13.64 13.41 40.64
N ASP A 187 12.68 13.48 39.70
CA ASP A 187 12.00 14.73 39.33
C ASP A 187 11.24 15.35 40.49
N ASP A 188 10.57 14.54 41.31
CA ASP A 188 9.87 14.99 42.52
C ASP A 188 10.84 15.62 43.55
N LEU A 189 12.07 15.11 43.66
CA LEU A 189 13.13 15.70 44.48
C LEU A 189 13.63 17.04 43.91
N VAL A 190 13.77 17.13 42.57
CA VAL A 190 14.25 18.34 41.88
C VAL A 190 13.22 19.46 41.94
N LYS A 191 11.93 19.13 41.82
CA LYS A 191 10.83 20.09 41.76
C LYS A 191 10.29 20.52 43.13
N ALA A 192 10.72 19.89 44.21
CA ALA A 192 10.30 20.26 45.55
C ALA A 192 10.57 21.76 45.82
N THR A 193 9.52 22.50 46.15
CA THR A 193 9.56 23.96 46.38
C THR A 193 9.56 24.33 47.86
N ASN A 194 9.28 23.37 48.73
CA ASN A 194 9.24 23.53 50.18
C ASN A 194 9.66 22.24 50.91
N GLU A 195 9.83 22.34 52.23
CA GLU A 195 10.31 21.25 53.07
C GLU A 195 9.38 20.03 53.05
N ARG A 196 8.06 20.23 53.06
CA ARG A 196 7.08 19.13 53.01
C ARG A 196 7.17 18.33 51.71
N GLU A 197 7.31 19.01 50.58
CA GLU A 197 7.49 18.37 49.28
C GLU A 197 8.82 17.61 49.19
N LEU A 198 9.91 18.20 49.68
CA LEU A 198 11.22 17.56 49.72
C LEU A 198 11.19 16.28 50.58
N GLN A 199 10.56 16.36 51.75
CA GLN A 199 10.38 15.25 52.67
C GLN A 199 9.52 14.13 52.07
N ALA A 200 8.44 14.48 51.36
CA ALA A 200 7.60 13.50 50.67
C ALA A 200 8.35 12.79 49.53
N ALA A 201 9.09 13.54 48.71
CA ALA A 201 9.91 12.98 47.63
C ALA A 201 11.04 12.09 48.16
N ALA A 202 11.71 12.51 49.24
CA ALA A 202 12.72 11.72 49.94
C ALA A 202 12.14 10.43 50.54
N LYS A 203 10.94 10.49 51.13
CA LYS A 203 10.22 9.32 51.64
C LYS A 203 9.93 8.32 50.53
N ALA A 204 9.47 8.79 49.38
CA ALA A 204 9.21 7.94 48.21
C ALA A 204 10.49 7.26 47.72
N LEU A 205 11.59 8.02 47.56
CA LEU A 205 12.88 7.49 47.14
C LEU A 205 13.45 6.48 48.16
N ALA A 206 13.42 6.78 49.45
CA ALA A 206 13.91 5.90 50.52
C ALA A 206 13.11 4.59 50.60
N THR A 207 11.79 4.67 50.41
CA THR A 207 10.91 3.50 50.36
C THR A 207 11.22 2.64 49.14
N ALA A 208 11.29 3.23 47.95
CA ALA A 208 11.66 2.52 46.72
C ALA A 208 13.08 1.94 46.79
N GLY A 209 13.98 2.65 47.47
CA GLY A 209 15.36 2.26 47.74
C GLY A 209 15.51 1.06 48.67
N GLY A 210 14.45 0.70 49.41
CA GLY A 210 14.41 -0.46 50.30
C GLY A 210 14.98 -0.22 51.69
N ILE A 211 14.94 1.01 52.21
CA ILE A 211 15.34 1.31 53.59
C ILE A 211 14.37 0.66 54.57
N THR A 212 14.89 -0.11 55.53
CA THR A 212 14.10 -0.81 56.57
C THR A 212 14.73 -0.64 57.95
N PRO A 213 13.94 -0.74 59.04
CA PRO A 213 12.47 -0.75 59.09
C PRO A 213 11.83 0.60 58.67
N PRO A 214 10.51 0.68 58.41
CA PRO A 214 9.83 1.92 57.99
C PRO A 214 10.06 3.11 58.91
N THR A 215 10.24 2.88 60.21
CA THR A 215 10.59 3.92 61.20
C THR A 215 11.92 4.61 60.88
N THR A 216 12.85 3.93 60.21
CA THR A 216 14.11 4.52 59.74
C THR A 216 13.88 5.53 58.61
N VAL A 217 12.88 5.29 57.75
CA VAL A 217 12.50 6.23 56.69
C VAL A 217 11.94 7.51 57.32
N ASP A 218 11.09 7.39 58.33
CA ASP A 218 10.55 8.57 59.02
C ASP A 218 11.67 9.38 59.70
N LYS A 219 12.62 8.71 60.37
CA LYS A 219 13.80 9.39 60.97
C LYS A 219 14.72 10.07 59.96
N LEU A 220 14.86 9.49 58.76
CA LEU A 220 15.60 10.11 57.66
C LEU A 220 14.91 11.39 57.19
N VAL A 221 13.60 11.31 56.96
CA VAL A 221 12.80 12.41 56.43
C VAL A 221 12.70 13.55 57.45
N ASP A 222 12.49 13.23 58.74
CA ASP A 222 12.45 14.21 59.84
C ASP A 222 13.76 15.00 59.98
N ALA A 223 14.90 14.44 59.58
CA ALA A 223 16.21 15.08 59.69
C ALA A 223 16.53 16.00 58.51
N MET A 224 15.75 15.95 57.42
CA MET A 224 15.98 16.77 56.23
C MET A 224 15.44 18.17 56.36
N THR A 225 16.21 19.13 55.84
CA THR A 225 15.81 20.54 55.77
C THR A 225 15.84 21.04 54.33
N PHE A 226 14.97 21.99 54.01
CA PHE A 226 14.94 22.57 52.66
C PHE A 226 16.19 23.42 52.36
N ALA A 227 16.80 24.05 53.37
CA ALA A 227 17.97 24.91 53.21
C ALA A 227 19.22 24.17 52.71
N ASP A 228 19.40 22.91 53.11
CA ASP A 228 20.62 22.13 52.83
C ASP A 228 20.45 21.13 51.67
N ARG A 229 19.37 21.24 50.89
CA ARG A 229 18.98 20.25 49.86
C ARG A 229 19.84 20.22 48.59
N GLY A 230 20.67 21.24 48.36
CA GLY A 230 21.34 21.48 47.07
C GLY A 230 22.08 20.26 46.52
N ILE A 231 22.86 19.57 47.37
CA ILE A 231 23.62 18.38 46.95
C ILE A 231 22.75 17.19 46.54
N VAL A 232 21.56 17.03 47.14
CA VAL A 232 20.61 15.96 46.79
C VAL A 232 19.92 16.31 45.48
N VAL A 233 19.53 17.58 45.30
CA VAL A 233 18.91 18.08 44.07
C VAL A 233 19.86 17.99 42.87
N ASP A 234 21.13 18.32 43.04
CA ASP A 234 22.14 18.21 41.97
C ASP A 234 22.32 16.75 41.53
N ALA A 235 22.46 15.83 42.51
CA ALA A 235 22.56 14.40 42.24
C ALA A 235 21.29 13.85 41.56
N ALA A 236 20.10 14.24 42.05
CA ALA A 236 18.82 13.84 41.47
C ALA A 236 18.65 14.39 40.05
N THR A 237 19.05 15.64 39.79
CA THR A 237 19.00 16.26 38.46
C THR A 237 19.86 15.50 37.46
N ALA A 238 21.11 15.18 37.83
CA ALA A 238 22.00 14.41 36.96
C ALA A 238 21.44 13.01 36.67
N ARG A 239 20.91 12.32 37.70
CA ARG A 239 20.32 10.98 37.53
C ARG A 239 19.03 11.02 36.70
N HIS A 240 18.16 12.00 36.93
CA HIS A 240 16.93 12.21 36.17
C HIS A 240 17.23 12.41 34.68
N LYS A 241 18.16 13.33 34.36
CA LYS A 241 18.61 13.55 32.98
C LYS A 241 19.13 12.27 32.35
N THR A 242 20.01 11.54 33.05
CA THR A 242 20.60 10.28 32.57
C THR A 242 19.52 9.25 32.19
N LEU A 243 18.54 9.02 33.07
CA LEU A 243 17.49 8.02 32.85
C LEU A 243 16.58 8.38 31.67
N LEU A 244 16.23 9.65 31.53
CA LEU A 244 15.44 10.10 30.40
C LEU A 244 16.23 10.00 29.09
N ASP A 245 17.55 10.28 29.11
CA ASP A 245 18.41 10.16 27.92
C ASP A 245 18.50 8.69 27.48
N ASP A 246 18.69 7.76 28.42
CA ASP A 246 18.74 6.32 28.14
C ASP A 246 17.42 5.79 27.56
N LYS A 247 16.28 6.25 28.11
CA LYS A 247 14.96 5.92 27.56
C LYS A 247 14.79 6.45 26.14
N ALA A 248 15.25 7.67 25.87
CA ALA A 248 15.15 8.31 24.57
C ALA A 248 16.03 7.60 23.52
N ILE A 249 17.25 7.18 23.88
CA ILE A 249 18.13 6.38 23.02
C ILE A 249 17.49 5.02 22.72
N THR A 250 16.93 4.34 23.73
CA THR A 250 16.28 3.04 23.55
C THR A 250 15.11 3.11 22.56
N GLU A 251 14.30 4.17 22.64
CA GLU A 251 13.23 4.39 21.66
C GLU A 251 13.81 4.71 20.27
N PHE A 252 14.87 5.52 20.19
CA PHE A 252 15.51 5.82 18.92
C PHE A 252 16.05 4.55 18.23
N GLU A 253 16.66 3.63 18.99
CA GLU A 253 17.11 2.32 18.47
C GLU A 253 15.95 1.45 18.00
N LYS A 254 14.79 1.50 18.67
CA LYS A 254 13.58 0.81 18.23
C LYS A 254 13.11 1.36 16.87
N GLN A 255 13.02 2.68 16.74
CA GLN A 255 12.63 3.34 15.48
C GLN A 255 13.64 3.04 14.36
N LEU A 256 14.93 3.00 14.67
CA LEU A 256 15.95 2.63 13.70
C LEU A 256 15.80 1.18 13.22
N ARG A 257 15.47 0.25 14.11
CA ARG A 257 15.19 -1.15 13.73
C ARG A 257 13.95 -1.26 12.83
N GLU A 258 12.88 -0.55 13.17
CA GLU A 258 11.67 -0.50 12.35
C GLU A 258 11.98 0.06 10.95
N PHE A 259 12.67 1.20 10.88
CA PHE A 259 13.16 1.77 9.63
C PHE A 259 13.94 0.76 8.81
N ARG A 260 14.96 0.11 9.39
CA ARG A 260 15.78 -0.90 8.70
C ARG A 260 14.99 -2.10 8.16
N SER A 261 13.86 -2.44 8.76
CA SER A 261 13.01 -3.54 8.32
C SER A 261 12.07 -3.19 7.17
N SER A 262 11.75 -1.90 6.99
CA SER A 262 10.79 -1.41 6.00
C SER A 262 11.40 -0.43 4.99
N VAL A 263 12.70 -0.18 5.06
CA VAL A 263 13.38 0.82 4.22
C VAL A 263 13.42 0.36 2.75
N THR A 264 13.17 1.30 1.84
CA THR A 264 13.36 1.09 0.40
C THR A 264 14.78 1.49 -0.01
N ASP A 265 15.27 0.94 -1.12
CA ASP A 265 16.59 1.32 -1.67
C ASP A 265 16.71 2.83 -1.89
N ALA A 266 15.64 3.48 -2.38
CA ALA A 266 15.60 4.93 -2.58
C ALA A 266 15.79 5.72 -1.27
N ASN A 267 15.17 5.26 -0.17
CA ASN A 267 15.32 5.90 1.13
C ASN A 267 16.74 5.77 1.67
N LEU A 268 17.38 4.59 1.51
CA LEU A 268 18.78 4.39 1.87
C LEU A 268 19.70 5.29 1.06
N LEU A 269 19.53 5.31 -0.27
CA LEU A 269 20.35 6.11 -1.17
C LEU A 269 20.28 7.62 -0.85
N GLY A 270 19.12 8.11 -0.39
CA GLY A 270 18.95 9.48 0.08
C GLY A 270 19.74 9.83 1.36
N MET A 271 20.31 8.85 2.08
CA MET A 271 21.04 9.06 3.34
C MET A 271 22.57 9.20 3.17
N GLN A 272 23.09 9.31 1.94
CA GLN A 272 24.53 9.37 1.66
C GLN A 272 25.29 10.39 2.53
N ALA A 273 24.75 11.60 2.69
CA ALA A 273 25.38 12.66 3.48
C ALA A 273 25.44 12.36 4.99
N ILE A 274 24.50 11.57 5.51
CA ILE A 274 24.47 11.15 6.93
C ILE A 274 25.44 9.98 7.13
N LEU A 275 25.42 8.99 6.23
CA LEU A 275 26.22 7.77 6.37
C LEU A 275 27.73 8.01 6.17
N SER A 276 28.09 9.00 5.34
CA SER A 276 29.48 9.38 5.08
C SER A 276 30.15 10.13 6.23
N GLN A 277 29.40 10.57 7.26
CA GLN A 277 29.95 11.26 8.42
C GLN A 277 31.06 10.44 9.09
N ARG A 278 32.22 11.09 9.30
CA ARG A 278 33.39 10.48 9.96
C ARG A 278 33.28 10.56 11.48
N ASP A 279 32.72 11.66 11.96
CA ASP A 279 32.54 11.89 13.39
C ASP A 279 31.29 11.12 13.89
N PRO A 280 31.43 10.23 14.88
CA PRO A 280 30.31 9.43 15.39
C PRO A 280 29.19 10.27 16.03
N VAL A 281 29.53 11.43 16.62
CA VAL A 281 28.56 12.34 17.24
C VAL A 281 27.74 13.03 16.16
N ASN A 282 28.40 13.54 15.11
CA ASN A 282 27.71 14.13 13.96
C ASN A 282 26.85 13.12 13.21
N PHE A 283 27.27 11.85 13.11
CA PHE A 283 26.42 10.78 12.57
C PHE A 283 25.13 10.63 13.39
N PHE A 284 25.25 10.53 14.72
CA PHE A 284 24.11 10.42 15.62
C PHE A 284 23.13 11.59 15.47
N ASP A 285 23.63 12.83 15.55
CA ASP A 285 22.78 14.03 15.53
C ASP A 285 22.07 14.21 14.19
N ASN A 286 22.77 13.95 13.07
CA ASN A 286 22.16 14.02 11.73
C ASN A 286 21.16 12.89 11.48
N LEU A 287 21.42 11.69 12.02
CA LEU A 287 20.49 10.57 11.92
C LEU A 287 19.21 10.83 12.75
N ALA A 288 19.36 11.33 13.97
CA ALA A 288 18.25 11.66 14.87
C ALA A 288 17.31 12.73 14.28
N THR A 289 17.85 13.66 13.51
CA THR A 289 17.10 14.73 12.84
C THR A 289 16.57 14.34 11.46
N SER A 290 16.90 13.14 10.96
CA SER A 290 16.47 12.70 9.64
C SER A 290 14.94 12.62 9.52
N PRO A 291 14.34 13.14 8.43
CA PRO A 291 12.91 13.00 8.18
C PRO A 291 12.49 11.56 7.86
N ASN A 292 13.46 10.71 7.48
CA ASN A 292 13.21 9.30 7.14
C ASN A 292 12.92 8.43 8.37
N LEU A 293 13.32 8.89 9.57
CA LEU A 293 13.06 8.24 10.85
C LEU A 293 11.90 8.98 11.54
N LYS A 294 10.68 8.45 11.41
CA LYS A 294 9.48 9.07 11.98
C LYS A 294 9.43 8.83 13.49
N GLU A 295 8.99 9.84 14.25
CA GLU A 295 8.68 9.65 15.67
C GLU A 295 7.29 9.07 15.85
N ASP A 296 7.14 8.28 16.90
CA ASP A 296 5.83 7.97 17.46
C ASP A 296 5.28 9.24 18.13
N GLY A 297 4.09 9.68 17.73
CA GLY A 297 3.44 10.87 18.31
C GLY A 297 3.15 10.74 19.81
N ALA A 298 3.17 9.51 20.36
CA ALA A 298 3.03 9.26 21.79
C ALA A 298 4.36 9.37 22.58
N ASN A 299 5.52 9.39 21.91
CA ASN A 299 6.83 9.33 22.56
C ASN A 299 7.89 10.17 21.80
N LEU A 300 7.89 11.48 22.05
CA LEU A 300 8.78 12.46 21.41
C LEU A 300 10.19 12.38 22.02
N TYR A 301 11.09 11.62 21.41
CA TYR A 301 12.47 11.43 21.88
C TYR A 301 13.47 12.38 21.22
N LYS A 302 13.19 12.84 19.99
CA LYS A 302 14.10 13.70 19.19
C LYS A 302 14.44 15.01 19.87
N GLY A 303 13.50 15.61 20.60
CA GLY A 303 13.75 16.84 21.35
C GLY A 303 14.86 16.71 22.40
N ARG A 304 15.18 15.48 22.84
CA ARG A 304 16.23 15.21 23.83
C ARG A 304 17.56 14.76 23.20
N MET A 305 17.55 14.27 21.96
CA MET A 305 18.73 13.73 21.27
C MET A 305 19.92 14.70 21.19
N PRO A 306 19.75 16.00 20.89
CA PRO A 306 20.89 16.93 20.83
C PRO A 306 21.65 17.04 22.16
N GLY A 307 20.94 16.92 23.29
CA GLY A 307 21.48 17.10 24.64
C GLY A 307 22.00 15.83 25.31
N VAL A 308 22.08 14.71 24.59
CA VAL A 308 22.69 13.45 25.05
C VAL A 308 24.21 13.61 25.11
N ASP A 309 24.86 12.99 26.10
CA ASP A 309 26.32 13.07 26.26
C ASP A 309 27.08 12.34 25.12
N ASP A 310 28.20 12.92 24.68
CA ASP A 310 29.03 12.41 23.58
C ASP A 310 29.42 10.92 23.70
N PRO A 311 29.79 10.37 24.88
CA PRO A 311 30.12 8.94 24.99
C PRO A 311 28.95 8.02 24.61
N LYS A 312 27.71 8.42 24.90
CA LYS A 312 26.52 7.64 24.53
C LYS A 312 26.25 7.73 23.03
N LYS A 313 26.40 8.93 22.44
CA LYS A 313 26.28 9.15 21.00
C LYS A 313 27.31 8.32 20.21
N GLN A 314 28.56 8.30 20.67
CA GLN A 314 29.64 7.49 20.09
C GLN A 314 29.34 6.00 20.16
N LYS A 315 28.88 5.50 21.32
CA LYS A 315 28.50 4.09 21.47
C LYS A 315 27.40 3.70 20.48
N PHE A 316 26.33 4.51 20.38
CA PHE A 316 25.26 4.27 19.41
C PHE A 316 25.79 4.21 17.97
N ALA A 317 26.62 5.17 17.58
CA ALA A 317 27.18 5.22 16.24
C ALA A 317 28.02 3.97 15.91
N ASN A 318 28.85 3.52 16.86
CA ASN A 318 29.63 2.29 16.72
C ASN A 318 28.75 1.04 16.58
N ASP A 319 27.61 0.99 17.29
CA ASP A 319 26.69 -0.14 17.27
C ASP A 319 25.87 -0.22 15.96
N HIS A 320 25.61 0.91 15.28
CA HIS A 320 24.63 0.97 14.18
C HIS A 320 25.14 1.48 12.81
N GLN A 321 26.17 2.32 12.74
CA GLN A 321 26.56 3.00 11.50
C GLN A 321 27.04 2.01 10.42
N GLN A 322 27.84 1.01 10.80
CA GLN A 322 28.37 0.00 9.87
C GLN A 322 27.26 -0.73 9.12
N ALA A 323 26.23 -1.20 9.84
CA ALA A 323 25.17 -2.00 9.25
C ALA A 323 24.29 -1.20 8.27
N LEU A 324 24.10 0.10 8.53
CA LEU A 324 23.41 1.00 7.61
C LEU A 324 24.25 1.31 6.37
N CYS A 325 25.56 1.54 6.54
CA CYS A 325 26.49 1.69 5.43
C CYS A 325 26.52 0.43 4.54
N GLU A 326 26.43 -0.77 5.14
CA GLU A 326 26.35 -2.04 4.41
C GLU A 326 25.06 -2.15 3.58
N GLN A 327 23.90 -1.81 4.17
CA GLN A 327 22.62 -1.80 3.46
C GLN A 327 22.61 -0.78 2.32
N TYR A 328 23.14 0.43 2.56
CA TYR A 328 23.32 1.44 1.53
C TYR A 328 24.20 0.91 0.38
N LEU A 329 25.34 0.29 0.70
CA LEU A 329 26.25 -0.24 -0.32
C LEU A 329 25.57 -1.31 -1.18
N LYS A 330 24.80 -2.22 -0.57
CA LYS A 330 24.01 -3.24 -1.29
C LYS A 330 22.93 -2.62 -2.18
N ALA A 331 22.30 -1.52 -1.77
CA ALA A 331 21.35 -0.77 -2.59
C ALA A 331 22.04 0.06 -3.70
N LYS A 332 23.28 0.49 -3.47
CA LYS A 332 24.07 1.29 -4.43
C LYS A 332 24.62 0.45 -5.58
N ILE A 333 25.12 -0.76 -5.29
CA ILE A 333 25.72 -1.65 -6.30
C ILE A 333 24.83 -1.79 -7.55
N PRO A 334 23.51 -2.12 -7.45
CA PRO A 334 22.65 -2.30 -8.62
C PRO A 334 22.33 -1.06 -9.46
N THR A 335 22.77 0.12 -9.01
CA THR A 335 22.59 1.40 -9.70
C THR A 335 23.78 1.79 -10.58
N VAL A 336 24.90 1.08 -10.44
CA VAL A 336 26.15 1.37 -11.14
C VAL A 336 26.24 0.48 -12.38
N ALA A 337 26.58 1.07 -13.53
CA ALA A 337 26.81 0.29 -14.75
C ALA A 337 28.06 -0.60 -14.61
N PRO A 338 28.04 -1.82 -15.18
CA PRO A 338 29.15 -2.74 -15.07
C PRO A 338 30.40 -2.14 -15.72
N ASN A 339 31.54 -2.24 -15.04
CA ASN A 339 32.83 -1.77 -15.52
C ASN A 339 33.94 -2.77 -15.15
N GLY A 340 35.17 -2.53 -15.62
CA GLY A 340 36.31 -3.45 -15.40
C GLY A 340 36.65 -3.72 -13.92
N HIS A 341 36.17 -2.90 -12.99
CA HIS A 341 36.39 -3.09 -11.55
C HIS A 341 35.38 -4.04 -10.89
N LEU A 342 34.25 -4.37 -11.54
CA LEU A 342 33.27 -5.32 -11.01
C LEU A 342 33.91 -6.71 -10.78
N ILE A 343 34.65 -7.21 -11.77
CA ILE A 343 35.34 -8.50 -11.67
C ILE A 343 36.47 -8.45 -10.64
N SER A 344 37.19 -7.33 -10.58
CA SER A 344 38.24 -7.13 -9.56
C SER A 344 37.66 -7.16 -8.14
N ALA A 345 36.49 -6.57 -7.92
CA ALA A 345 35.79 -6.62 -6.64
C ALA A 345 35.29 -8.04 -6.29
N LEU A 346 34.76 -8.79 -7.28
CA LEU A 346 34.39 -10.20 -7.11
C LEU A 346 35.58 -11.12 -6.80
N LYS A 347 36.80 -10.75 -7.21
CA LYS A 347 38.02 -11.51 -6.92
C LYS A 347 38.76 -11.08 -5.67
N ALA A 348 38.34 -9.99 -5.02
CA ALA A 348 39.02 -9.47 -3.85
C ALA A 348 39.19 -10.56 -2.77
N ALA A 349 40.43 -10.71 -2.30
CA ALA A 349 40.83 -11.72 -1.32
C ALA A 349 40.42 -11.36 0.12
N ASP A 350 40.33 -10.06 0.41
CA ASP A 350 40.07 -9.51 1.75
C ASP A 350 39.30 -8.18 1.66
N ALA A 351 38.92 -7.63 2.81
CA ALA A 351 38.16 -6.38 2.90
C ALA A 351 38.94 -5.16 2.37
N THR A 352 40.27 -5.14 2.46
CA THR A 352 41.10 -4.02 2.00
C THR A 352 41.11 -3.94 0.48
N ASN A 353 41.34 -5.07 -0.17
CA ASN A 353 41.28 -5.20 -1.62
C ASN A 353 39.84 -4.94 -2.13
N LEU A 354 38.83 -5.45 -1.43
CA LEU A 354 37.43 -5.23 -1.82
C LEU A 354 37.06 -3.74 -1.74
N ARG A 355 37.46 -3.02 -0.68
CA ARG A 355 37.23 -1.57 -0.57
C ARG A 355 37.84 -0.80 -1.72
N THR A 356 39.10 -1.09 -2.06
CA THR A 356 39.81 -0.43 -3.18
C THR A 356 39.07 -0.64 -4.50
N HIS A 357 38.67 -1.87 -4.80
CA HIS A 357 37.94 -2.16 -6.03
C HIS A 357 36.53 -1.60 -6.05
N LEU A 358 35.81 -1.57 -4.92
CA LEU A 358 34.48 -0.96 -4.81
C LEU A 358 34.50 0.55 -4.99
N LYS A 359 35.51 1.25 -4.45
CA LYS A 359 35.68 2.71 -4.67
C LYS A 359 35.85 3.03 -6.14
N ASN A 360 36.64 2.23 -6.86
CA ASN A 360 36.84 2.36 -8.30
C ASN A 360 35.61 1.91 -9.11
N PHE A 361 34.88 0.89 -8.65
CA PHE A 361 33.65 0.42 -9.29
C PHE A 361 32.53 1.46 -9.21
N ILE A 362 32.24 1.99 -8.01
CA ILE A 362 31.16 2.95 -7.78
C ILE A 362 31.56 4.34 -8.28
N ASN A 363 32.79 4.79 -8.01
CA ASN A 363 33.37 6.05 -8.46
C ASN A 363 32.47 7.28 -8.23
N VAL A 364 31.91 7.41 -7.02
CA VAL A 364 31.09 8.56 -6.59
C VAL A 364 31.70 9.22 -5.36
N ARG A 365 31.96 10.52 -5.45
CA ARG A 365 32.52 11.32 -4.36
C ARG A 365 31.57 11.30 -3.15
N GLY A 366 32.08 10.87 -1.99
CA GLY A 366 31.30 10.74 -0.75
C GLY A 366 30.98 9.28 -0.38
N ASP A 367 30.92 8.37 -1.35
CA ASP A 367 30.67 6.95 -1.09
C ASP A 367 31.91 6.23 -0.52
N ASP A 368 33.13 6.73 -0.74
CA ASP A 368 34.36 6.14 -0.21
C ASP A 368 34.32 5.96 1.31
N ALA A 369 33.84 6.98 2.04
CA ALA A 369 33.74 6.95 3.50
C ALA A 369 32.62 6.01 3.99
N ILE A 370 31.65 5.70 3.13
CA ILE A 370 30.59 4.72 3.39
C ILE A 370 31.14 3.32 3.13
N ILE A 371 31.84 3.12 2.00
CA ILE A 371 32.50 1.86 1.63
C ILE A 371 33.50 1.44 2.71
N ASP A 372 34.29 2.38 3.23
CA ASP A 372 35.28 2.12 4.28
C ASP A 372 34.67 1.62 5.58
N LYS A 373 33.44 2.05 5.91
CA LYS A 373 32.69 1.59 7.08
C LYS A 373 31.89 0.33 6.79
N ALA A 374 31.29 0.24 5.60
CA ALA A 374 30.41 -0.85 5.20
C ALA A 374 31.15 -2.18 5.13
N VAL A 375 32.36 -2.19 4.57
CA VAL A 375 33.12 -3.41 4.27
C VAL A 375 34.05 -3.76 5.43
N THR A 376 33.81 -4.93 6.02
CA THR A 376 34.60 -5.51 7.11
C THR A 376 35.03 -6.92 6.72
N ASP A 377 36.03 -7.48 7.41
CA ASP A 377 36.49 -8.84 7.11
C ASP A 377 35.39 -9.90 7.27
N THR A 378 34.39 -9.63 8.11
CA THR A 378 33.28 -10.57 8.38
C THR A 378 32.19 -10.59 7.32
N ASN A 379 32.07 -9.54 6.49
CA ASN A 379 30.96 -9.40 5.53
C ASN A 379 31.40 -9.35 4.05
N VAL A 380 32.68 -9.58 3.77
CA VAL A 380 33.25 -9.65 2.41
C VAL A 380 32.40 -10.55 1.50
N ALA A 381 32.07 -11.77 1.94
CA ALA A 381 31.28 -12.71 1.14
C ALA A 381 29.87 -12.19 0.83
N ALA A 382 29.21 -11.51 1.78
CA ALA A 382 27.86 -10.97 1.60
C ALA A 382 27.83 -9.80 0.61
N ILE A 383 28.85 -8.93 0.62
CA ILE A 383 28.99 -7.85 -0.36
C ILE A 383 29.32 -8.42 -1.75
N LYS A 384 30.21 -9.42 -1.83
CA LYS A 384 30.52 -10.11 -3.09
C LYS A 384 29.31 -10.84 -3.65
N LEU A 385 28.43 -11.38 -2.81
CA LEU A 385 27.15 -11.97 -3.25
C LEU A 385 26.22 -10.91 -3.87
N ALA A 386 26.16 -9.69 -3.32
CA ALA A 386 25.41 -8.59 -3.92
C ALA A 386 25.99 -8.19 -5.29
N LEU A 387 27.32 -8.10 -5.41
CA LEU A 387 28.01 -7.90 -6.69
C LEU A 387 27.73 -9.04 -7.68
N ALA A 388 27.63 -10.30 -7.21
CA ALA A 388 27.32 -11.44 -8.07
C ALA A 388 25.89 -11.37 -8.62
N LYS A 389 24.91 -10.98 -7.80
CA LYS A 389 23.53 -10.73 -8.26
C LYS A 389 23.47 -9.62 -9.29
N ASP A 390 24.24 -8.55 -9.09
CA ASP A 390 24.35 -7.46 -10.04
C ASP A 390 25.01 -7.90 -11.36
N ALA A 391 26.10 -8.68 -11.28
CA ALA A 391 26.72 -9.29 -12.44
C ALA A 391 25.74 -10.18 -13.23
N ILE A 392 24.89 -10.97 -12.54
CA ILE A 392 23.83 -11.76 -13.17
C ILE A 392 22.81 -10.86 -13.88
N LYS A 393 22.35 -9.80 -13.22
CA LYS A 393 21.41 -8.82 -13.78
C LYS A 393 21.94 -8.19 -15.07
N HIS A 394 23.25 -7.89 -15.12
CA HIS A 394 23.90 -7.33 -16.32
C HIS A 394 24.23 -8.38 -17.38
N LEU A 395 24.46 -9.63 -16.98
CA LEU A 395 24.76 -10.73 -17.89
C LEU A 395 23.51 -11.20 -18.63
N ILE A 396 22.37 -11.36 -17.96
CA ILE A 396 21.18 -11.98 -18.56
C ILE A 396 20.72 -11.31 -19.87
N PRO A 397 20.69 -9.97 -19.99
CA PRO A 397 20.34 -9.30 -21.25
C PRO A 397 21.25 -9.66 -22.43
N THR A 398 22.51 -10.05 -22.19
CA THR A 398 23.49 -10.35 -23.25
C THR A 398 23.50 -11.82 -23.67
N LEU A 399 22.88 -12.71 -22.88
CA LEU A 399 22.82 -14.13 -23.18
C LEU A 399 21.80 -14.44 -24.28
N SER A 400 22.08 -15.41 -25.14
CA SER A 400 21.06 -16.05 -25.97
C SER A 400 20.09 -16.89 -25.12
N ASP A 401 18.92 -17.22 -25.66
CA ASP A 401 17.93 -18.00 -24.91
C ASP A 401 18.42 -19.42 -24.58
N VAL A 402 19.28 -20.00 -25.44
CA VAL A 402 19.95 -21.29 -25.19
C VAL A 402 20.92 -21.18 -24.02
N GLU A 403 21.73 -20.13 -23.98
CA GLU A 403 22.69 -19.90 -22.89
C GLU A 403 21.99 -19.58 -21.58
N LEU A 404 20.87 -18.85 -21.62
CA LEU A 404 20.06 -18.55 -20.47
C LEU A 404 19.45 -19.83 -19.85
N LYS A 405 18.93 -20.73 -20.70
CA LYS A 405 18.43 -22.03 -20.26
C LYS A 405 19.53 -22.88 -19.63
N LYS A 406 20.71 -22.94 -20.26
CA LYS A 406 21.89 -23.62 -19.68
C LYS A 406 22.30 -23.01 -18.34
N LEU A 407 22.27 -21.68 -18.20
CA LEU A 407 22.58 -21.01 -16.93
C LEU A 407 21.56 -21.37 -15.83
N GLN A 408 20.26 -21.44 -16.17
CA GLN A 408 19.20 -21.88 -15.26
C GLN A 408 19.38 -23.35 -14.82
N GLU A 409 19.72 -24.24 -15.75
CA GLU A 409 20.00 -25.66 -15.48
C GLU A 409 21.24 -25.80 -14.58
N ASN A 410 22.32 -25.09 -14.90
CA ASN A 410 23.56 -25.10 -14.13
C ASN A 410 23.38 -24.53 -12.72
N ALA A 411 22.45 -23.59 -12.52
CA ALA A 411 22.13 -23.06 -11.19
C ALA A 411 21.59 -24.12 -10.22
N ALA A 412 21.27 -25.34 -10.68
CA ALA A 412 20.93 -26.49 -9.84
C ALA A 412 22.11 -26.95 -8.94
N ASN A 413 23.35 -26.79 -9.41
CA ASN A 413 24.57 -27.26 -8.76
C ASN A 413 25.60 -26.10 -8.64
N LEU A 414 26.24 -25.96 -7.49
CA LEU A 414 27.16 -24.84 -7.22
C LEU A 414 28.36 -24.83 -8.17
N ASP A 415 28.98 -25.98 -8.41
CA ASP A 415 30.19 -26.09 -9.22
C ASP A 415 29.86 -25.84 -10.70
N SER A 416 28.76 -26.43 -11.19
CA SER A 416 28.26 -26.16 -12.54
C SER A 416 27.90 -24.68 -12.73
N PHE A 417 27.30 -24.04 -11.73
CA PHE A 417 26.98 -22.62 -11.74
C PHE A 417 28.25 -21.75 -11.79
N LYS A 418 29.24 -22.03 -10.94
CA LYS A 418 30.53 -21.32 -10.92
C LYS A 418 31.22 -21.40 -12.28
N VAL A 419 31.34 -22.61 -12.85
CA VAL A 419 31.93 -22.81 -14.18
C VAL A 419 31.21 -21.99 -15.25
N ALA A 420 29.88 -22.02 -15.27
CA ALA A 420 29.08 -21.28 -16.24
C ALA A 420 29.26 -19.76 -16.11
N MET A 421 29.23 -19.23 -14.89
CA MET A 421 29.38 -17.80 -14.64
C MET A 421 30.82 -17.31 -14.88
N ASN A 422 31.82 -18.06 -14.41
CA ASN A 422 33.25 -17.77 -14.62
C ASN A 422 33.57 -17.68 -16.13
N ALA A 423 33.05 -18.62 -16.93
CA ALA A 423 33.19 -18.59 -18.38
C ALA A 423 32.56 -17.33 -19.03
N LYS A 424 31.48 -16.80 -18.45
CA LYS A 424 30.78 -15.61 -18.97
C LYS A 424 31.42 -14.29 -18.57
N VAL A 425 32.05 -14.24 -17.40
CA VAL A 425 32.80 -13.05 -16.96
C VAL A 425 34.26 -13.07 -17.38
N GLY A 426 34.74 -14.17 -17.97
CA GLY A 426 36.10 -14.29 -18.50
C GLY A 426 37.17 -14.51 -17.43
N ASP A 427 36.81 -14.99 -16.24
CA ASP A 427 37.74 -15.24 -15.15
C ASP A 427 37.40 -16.53 -14.40
N PRO A 428 38.35 -17.47 -14.25
CA PRO A 428 38.09 -18.79 -13.68
C PRO A 428 37.80 -18.79 -12.17
N ASN A 429 38.08 -17.68 -11.45
CA ASN A 429 38.03 -17.65 -9.99
C ASN A 429 37.08 -16.55 -9.45
N ALA A 430 36.35 -15.84 -10.32
CA ALA A 430 35.51 -14.70 -9.91
C ALA A 430 34.40 -15.09 -8.92
N PHE A 431 33.89 -16.32 -9.00
CA PHE A 431 32.77 -16.80 -8.20
C PHE A 431 33.14 -17.87 -7.15
N ASP A 432 34.44 -18.09 -6.87
CA ASP A 432 34.90 -19.16 -5.96
C ASP A 432 34.39 -19.01 -4.53
N PHE A 433 34.13 -17.77 -4.10
CA PHE A 433 33.63 -17.44 -2.76
C PHE A 433 32.19 -17.92 -2.51
N LEU A 434 31.42 -18.25 -3.56
CA LEU A 434 30.04 -18.68 -3.43
C LEU A 434 29.93 -20.02 -2.71
N LYS A 435 28.90 -20.15 -1.88
CA LYS A 435 28.55 -21.36 -1.14
C LYS A 435 27.19 -21.90 -1.60
N LYS A 436 26.87 -23.13 -1.19
CA LYS A 436 25.63 -23.81 -1.62
C LYS A 436 24.39 -23.07 -1.12
N GLU A 437 24.49 -22.44 0.04
CA GLU A 437 23.45 -21.65 0.69
C GLU A 437 23.08 -20.38 -0.09
N ASP A 438 23.95 -19.90 -0.98
CA ASP A 438 23.74 -18.70 -1.79
C ASP A 438 22.89 -18.98 -3.06
N LEU A 439 22.83 -20.25 -3.50
CA LEU A 439 22.14 -20.65 -4.72
C LEU A 439 20.65 -20.23 -4.78
N PRO A 440 19.84 -20.32 -3.71
CA PRO A 440 18.46 -19.85 -3.74
C PRO A 440 18.33 -18.37 -4.13
N GLU A 441 19.21 -17.52 -3.59
CA GLU A 441 19.22 -16.08 -3.89
C GLU A 441 19.70 -15.80 -5.31
N LEU A 442 20.71 -16.52 -5.79
CA LEU A 442 21.21 -16.42 -7.16
C LEU A 442 20.16 -16.91 -8.17
N ARG A 443 19.46 -18.02 -7.88
CA ARG A 443 18.32 -18.49 -8.70
C ARG A 443 17.17 -17.50 -8.71
N ALA A 444 16.93 -16.78 -7.62
CA ALA A 444 15.93 -15.71 -7.59
C ALA A 444 16.36 -14.56 -8.52
N ALA A 445 17.62 -14.11 -8.43
CA ALA A 445 18.16 -13.09 -9.33
C ALA A 445 18.12 -13.51 -10.81
N ILE A 446 18.40 -14.79 -11.11
CA ILE A 446 18.29 -15.33 -12.47
C ILE A 446 16.84 -15.28 -12.96
N ARG A 447 15.88 -15.75 -12.15
CA ARG A 447 14.45 -15.70 -12.52
C ARG A 447 13.96 -14.28 -12.75
N GLU A 448 14.32 -13.36 -11.86
CA GLU A 448 14.01 -11.94 -12.00
C GLU A 448 14.60 -11.36 -13.29
N GLY A 449 15.88 -11.63 -13.57
CA GLY A 449 16.51 -11.17 -14.81
C GLY A 449 15.90 -11.78 -16.08
N VAL A 450 15.48 -13.05 -16.04
CA VAL A 450 14.76 -13.72 -17.14
C VAL A 450 13.43 -13.03 -17.39
N ASP A 451 12.68 -12.75 -16.33
CA ASP A 451 11.38 -12.07 -16.42
C ASP A 451 11.54 -10.63 -16.97
N VAL A 452 12.57 -9.90 -16.52
CA VAL A 452 12.92 -8.58 -17.03
C VAL A 452 13.30 -8.64 -18.51
N LYS A 453 14.18 -9.55 -18.93
CA LYS A 453 14.58 -9.73 -20.34
C LYS A 453 13.36 -10.04 -21.21
N ALA A 454 12.50 -10.95 -20.76
CA ALA A 454 11.28 -11.31 -21.48
C ALA A 454 10.31 -10.13 -21.56
N ARG A 455 10.23 -9.30 -20.50
CA ARG A 455 9.43 -8.07 -20.49
C ARG A 455 9.98 -7.01 -21.45
N THR A 456 11.27 -6.72 -21.41
CA THR A 456 11.92 -5.77 -22.33
C THR A 456 11.72 -6.20 -23.79
N LYS A 457 11.83 -7.51 -24.07
CA LYS A 457 11.52 -8.05 -25.41
C LYS A 457 10.07 -7.80 -25.81
N ARG A 458 9.10 -8.13 -24.94
CA ARG A 458 7.68 -7.82 -25.20
C ARG A 458 7.43 -6.33 -25.42
N GLU A 459 8.07 -5.45 -24.65
CA GLU A 459 7.96 -4.01 -24.83
C GLU A 459 8.50 -3.57 -26.21
N ALA A 460 9.65 -4.09 -26.65
CA ALA A 460 10.19 -3.81 -27.97
C ALA A 460 9.32 -4.37 -29.11
N ASP A 461 8.84 -5.61 -28.97
CA ASP A 461 7.96 -6.25 -29.95
C ASP A 461 6.62 -5.51 -30.06
N PHE A 462 6.07 -5.07 -28.93
CA PHE A 462 4.86 -4.24 -28.87
C PHE A 462 5.09 -2.86 -29.49
N ASP A 463 6.20 -2.19 -29.18
CA ASP A 463 6.55 -0.89 -29.77
C ASP A 463 6.68 -0.98 -31.30
N ALA A 464 7.30 -2.05 -31.81
CA ALA A 464 7.42 -2.32 -33.24
C ALA A 464 6.06 -2.60 -33.88
N ALA A 465 5.22 -3.41 -33.23
CA ALA A 465 3.88 -3.69 -33.70
C ALA A 465 2.99 -2.44 -33.72
N VAL A 466 3.07 -1.57 -32.71
CA VAL A 466 2.31 -0.31 -32.68
C VAL A 466 2.78 0.67 -33.76
N ALA A 467 4.08 0.67 -34.08
CA ALA A 467 4.64 1.54 -35.13
C ALA A 467 4.11 1.22 -36.54
N THR A 468 3.62 0.00 -36.80
CA THR A 468 3.00 -0.39 -38.08
C THR A 468 1.51 -0.03 -38.18
N SER A 469 0.96 0.69 -37.21
CA SER A 469 -0.41 1.21 -37.26
C SER A 469 -0.64 2.25 -38.37
N ARG A 470 -1.90 2.63 -38.61
CA ARG A 470 -2.26 3.58 -39.68
C ARG A 470 -1.52 4.90 -39.58
N LEU A 471 -1.61 5.50 -38.40
CA LEU A 471 -0.95 6.73 -38.06
C LEU A 471 0.47 6.42 -37.56
N GLY A 472 1.11 5.38 -38.12
CA GLY A 472 2.34 4.82 -37.60
C GLY A 472 3.47 5.83 -37.44
N GLY A 473 4.27 5.63 -36.39
CA GLY A 473 5.39 6.49 -36.01
C GLY A 473 5.81 6.22 -34.56
N ALA A 474 7.09 6.33 -34.26
CA ALA A 474 7.64 5.94 -32.95
C ALA A 474 7.01 6.69 -31.76
N GLY A 475 6.45 7.89 -31.98
CA GLY A 475 5.89 8.76 -30.95
C GLY A 475 4.38 8.98 -30.95
N ILE A 476 3.61 8.38 -31.88
CA ILE A 476 2.18 8.72 -32.06
C ILE A 476 1.26 8.04 -31.03
N HIS A 477 1.59 6.81 -30.64
CA HIS A 477 0.86 6.02 -29.64
C HIS A 477 1.60 6.00 -28.30
N ALA A 478 1.99 7.17 -27.79
CA ALA A 478 2.86 7.28 -26.62
C ALA A 478 2.17 6.78 -25.36
N GLN A 479 0.90 7.13 -25.15
CA GLN A 479 0.13 6.72 -23.98
C GLN A 479 -0.17 5.23 -24.00
N LEU A 480 -0.46 4.64 -25.18
CA LEU A 480 -0.63 3.19 -25.30
C LEU A 480 0.62 2.44 -24.84
N LYS A 481 1.81 2.92 -25.22
CA LYS A 481 3.10 2.34 -24.80
C LYS A 481 3.34 2.49 -23.30
N VAL A 482 3.00 3.64 -22.73
CA VAL A 482 3.10 3.88 -21.27
C VAL A 482 2.18 2.91 -20.51
N VAL A 483 0.93 2.81 -20.92
CA VAL A 483 -0.04 1.88 -20.30
C VAL A 483 0.45 0.45 -20.42
N PHE A 484 0.89 0.01 -21.61
CA PHE A 484 1.45 -1.34 -21.80
C PHE A 484 2.63 -1.64 -20.86
N LYS A 485 3.54 -0.67 -20.68
CA LYS A 485 4.67 -0.77 -19.76
C LYS A 485 4.25 -0.85 -18.30
N ASP A 486 3.12 -0.25 -17.91
CA ASP A 486 2.62 -0.33 -16.54
C ASP A 486 1.79 -1.60 -16.26
N LEU A 487 1.37 -2.34 -17.30
CA LEU A 487 0.59 -3.58 -17.11
C LEU A 487 1.35 -4.68 -16.34
N PRO A 488 0.63 -5.51 -15.57
CA PRO A 488 1.15 -6.77 -15.07
C PRO A 488 1.62 -7.68 -16.23
N SER A 489 2.66 -8.48 -15.99
CA SER A 489 3.24 -9.33 -17.04
C SER A 489 2.24 -10.32 -17.66
N GLU A 490 1.28 -10.84 -16.89
CA GLU A 490 0.23 -11.71 -17.42
C GLU A 490 -0.67 -10.97 -18.41
N LYS A 491 -1.02 -9.72 -18.11
CA LYS A 491 -1.83 -8.88 -19.01
C LYS A 491 -1.06 -8.46 -20.26
N GLN A 492 0.25 -8.21 -20.16
CA GLN A 492 1.08 -8.00 -21.34
C GLN A 492 1.05 -9.23 -22.27
N LYS A 493 1.17 -10.45 -21.72
CA LYS A 493 1.16 -11.70 -22.50
C LYS A 493 -0.17 -11.94 -23.22
N GLU A 494 -1.30 -11.47 -22.68
CA GLU A 494 -2.61 -11.59 -23.36
C GLU A 494 -2.65 -10.84 -24.71
N LEU A 495 -1.79 -9.83 -24.90
CA LEU A 495 -1.63 -9.09 -26.16
C LEU A 495 -0.68 -9.76 -27.15
N PHE A 496 -0.20 -10.97 -26.83
CA PHE A 496 0.66 -11.79 -27.68
C PHE A 496 -0.04 -13.11 -28.00
N LYS A 497 0.32 -13.70 -29.14
CA LYS A 497 -0.07 -15.06 -29.52
C LYS A 497 0.80 -16.09 -28.79
N ALA A 498 0.38 -17.35 -28.83
CA ALA A 498 1.10 -18.45 -28.19
C ALA A 498 2.53 -18.66 -28.73
N ASP A 499 2.78 -18.24 -29.97
CA ASP A 499 4.10 -18.26 -30.62
C ASP A 499 5.02 -17.08 -30.21
N GLY A 500 4.53 -16.17 -29.36
CA GLY A 500 5.28 -15.01 -28.88
C GLY A 500 5.26 -13.81 -29.82
N THR A 501 4.48 -13.83 -30.91
CA THR A 501 4.26 -12.65 -31.76
C THR A 501 3.14 -11.76 -31.22
N VAL A 502 3.17 -10.46 -31.48
CA VAL A 502 2.12 -9.54 -31.04
C VAL A 502 0.80 -9.88 -31.74
N ASP A 503 -0.27 -9.95 -30.95
CA ASP A 503 -1.62 -10.13 -31.46
C ASP A 503 -2.15 -8.80 -32.01
N ARG A 504 -1.87 -8.55 -33.29
CA ARG A 504 -2.15 -7.28 -33.94
C ARG A 504 -3.62 -6.87 -33.83
N GLN A 505 -4.55 -7.82 -33.89
CA GLN A 505 -5.98 -7.56 -33.76
C GLN A 505 -6.29 -6.96 -32.39
N LYS A 506 -5.73 -7.51 -31.31
CA LYS A 506 -5.89 -6.97 -29.96
C LYS A 506 -5.29 -5.57 -29.80
N VAL A 507 -4.16 -5.31 -30.45
CA VAL A 507 -3.56 -3.96 -30.45
C VAL A 507 -4.46 -2.96 -31.16
N ASP A 508 -5.04 -3.33 -32.29
CA ASP A 508 -5.98 -2.47 -33.01
C ASP A 508 -7.27 -2.21 -32.23
N VAL A 509 -7.77 -3.19 -31.46
CA VAL A 509 -8.88 -2.98 -30.50
C VAL A 509 -8.51 -1.90 -29.49
N LEU A 510 -7.32 -1.98 -28.90
CA LEU A 510 -6.87 -1.01 -27.90
C LEU A 510 -6.71 0.38 -28.49
N ILE A 511 -6.24 0.48 -29.74
CA ILE A 511 -6.06 1.73 -30.48
C ILE A 511 -7.40 2.39 -30.89
N ASN A 512 -8.48 1.61 -30.89
CA ASN A 512 -9.84 2.08 -31.22
C ASN A 512 -10.71 2.32 -29.97
N ALA A 513 -10.25 1.93 -28.77
CA ALA A 513 -11.00 2.09 -27.53
C ALA A 513 -10.91 3.53 -26.98
N LYS A 514 -12.00 4.30 -27.14
CA LYS A 514 -12.07 5.73 -26.81
C LYS A 514 -12.50 6.04 -25.37
N THR A 515 -12.93 5.04 -24.59
CA THR A 515 -13.45 5.24 -23.23
C THR A 515 -12.62 4.50 -22.18
N GLU A 516 -12.54 5.07 -20.98
CA GLU A 516 -11.81 4.46 -19.86
C GLU A 516 -12.40 3.10 -19.47
N ASP A 517 -13.73 2.98 -19.41
CA ASP A 517 -14.42 1.72 -19.12
C ASP A 517 -14.04 0.63 -20.11
N ARG A 518 -13.98 0.98 -21.42
CA ARG A 518 -13.58 0.01 -22.45
C ARG A 518 -12.13 -0.40 -22.27
N LEU A 519 -11.22 0.54 -22.01
CA LEU A 519 -9.82 0.24 -21.76
C LEU A 519 -9.64 -0.63 -20.50
N HIS A 520 -10.40 -0.37 -19.43
CA HIS A 520 -10.41 -1.19 -18.22
C HIS A 520 -10.96 -2.60 -18.46
N SER A 521 -12.00 -2.76 -19.26
CA SER A 521 -12.51 -4.08 -19.64
C SER A 521 -11.46 -4.92 -20.38
N LEU A 522 -10.64 -4.27 -21.22
CA LEU A 522 -9.60 -4.94 -22.02
C LEU A 522 -8.31 -5.20 -21.23
N LEU A 523 -7.86 -4.24 -20.44
CA LEU A 523 -6.54 -4.23 -19.79
C LEU A 523 -6.59 -4.61 -18.31
N GLY A 524 -7.77 -4.55 -17.69
CA GLY A 524 -7.97 -4.69 -16.26
C GLY A 524 -7.79 -3.38 -15.47
N ASN A 525 -7.94 -3.47 -14.15
CA ASN A 525 -8.02 -2.30 -13.26
C ASN A 525 -6.73 -2.03 -12.48
N LYS A 526 -5.67 -2.83 -12.68
CA LYS A 526 -4.46 -2.77 -11.86
C LYS A 526 -3.18 -2.81 -12.68
N ASN A 527 -2.19 -2.04 -12.25
CA ASN A 527 -0.85 -2.04 -12.81
C ASN A 527 0.06 -3.13 -12.20
N ALA A 528 1.31 -3.22 -12.65
CA ALA A 528 2.31 -4.18 -12.21
C ALA A 528 2.64 -4.10 -10.70
N LYS A 529 2.41 -2.94 -10.07
CA LYS A 529 2.59 -2.71 -8.63
C LYS A 529 1.30 -2.98 -7.82
N GLY A 530 0.21 -3.40 -8.48
CA GLY A 530 -1.08 -3.65 -7.85
C GLY A 530 -1.91 -2.40 -7.53
N GLN A 531 -1.47 -1.22 -8.00
CA GLN A 531 -2.17 0.06 -7.90
C GLN A 531 -3.20 0.20 -9.03
N PRO A 532 -4.18 1.12 -8.93
CA PRO A 532 -5.12 1.39 -10.03
C PRO A 532 -4.39 1.68 -11.34
N LEU A 533 -4.79 1.01 -12.42
CA LEU A 533 -4.27 1.30 -13.76
C LEU A 533 -4.81 2.66 -14.24
N VAL A 534 -3.95 3.52 -14.74
CA VAL A 534 -4.36 4.84 -15.26
C VAL A 534 -4.48 4.76 -16.78
N VAL A 535 -5.71 4.93 -17.31
CA VAL A 535 -5.99 4.80 -18.75
C VAL A 535 -6.54 6.08 -19.40
N ALA A 536 -6.83 7.13 -18.63
CA ALA A 536 -7.38 8.40 -19.12
C ALA A 536 -6.56 9.01 -20.27
N GLY A 537 -5.23 9.03 -20.13
CA GLY A 537 -4.33 9.52 -21.20
C GLY A 537 -4.43 8.73 -22.50
N LEU A 538 -4.64 7.40 -22.40
CA LEU A 538 -4.83 6.54 -23.56
C LEU A 538 -6.20 6.75 -24.21
N ALA A 539 -7.27 6.93 -23.42
CA ALA A 539 -8.59 7.25 -23.95
C ALA A 539 -8.57 8.54 -24.79
N ALA A 540 -7.96 9.61 -24.25
CA ALA A 540 -7.81 10.89 -24.94
C ALA A 540 -6.91 10.79 -26.19
N GLU A 541 -5.80 10.03 -26.12
CA GLU A 541 -4.95 9.73 -27.28
C GLU A 541 -5.77 9.03 -28.38
N ASN A 542 -6.53 8.00 -28.03
CA ASN A 542 -7.35 7.25 -28.98
C ASN A 542 -8.46 8.10 -29.61
N GLU A 543 -9.12 8.95 -28.83
CA GLU A 543 -10.16 9.86 -29.33
C GLU A 543 -9.59 10.86 -30.36
N ARG A 544 -8.47 11.51 -30.03
CA ARG A 544 -7.77 12.41 -30.94
C ARG A 544 -7.31 11.70 -32.21
N LEU A 545 -6.72 10.52 -32.07
CA LEU A 545 -6.25 9.75 -33.22
C LEU A 545 -7.41 9.23 -34.07
N ALA A 546 -8.58 8.96 -33.49
CA ALA A 546 -9.79 8.61 -34.23
C ALA A 546 -10.31 9.77 -35.08
N LEU A 547 -10.21 11.02 -34.63
CA LEU A 547 -10.51 12.20 -35.45
C LEU A 547 -9.55 12.31 -36.65
N LEU A 548 -8.24 12.20 -36.40
CA LEU A 548 -7.22 12.27 -37.45
C LEU A 548 -7.35 11.16 -38.50
N ARG A 549 -7.81 9.97 -38.09
CA ARG A 549 -8.14 8.87 -39.01
C ARG A 549 -9.21 9.23 -40.04
N GLN A 550 -10.03 10.25 -39.81
CA GLN A 550 -11.05 10.63 -40.79
C GLN A 550 -10.50 11.48 -41.94
N ILE A 551 -9.26 11.95 -41.88
CA ILE A 551 -8.62 12.72 -42.95
C ILE A 551 -8.40 11.83 -44.17
N SER A 552 -8.94 12.24 -45.32
CA SER A 552 -8.93 11.47 -46.57
C SER A 552 -7.53 11.31 -47.16
N ASN A 553 -6.54 12.13 -46.78
CA ASN A 553 -5.15 11.92 -47.15
C ASN A 553 -4.38 11.35 -45.93
N PRO A 554 -4.07 10.04 -45.91
CA PRO A 554 -3.48 9.39 -44.74
C PRO A 554 -2.07 9.90 -44.40
N GLU A 555 -1.33 10.45 -45.35
CA GLU A 555 0.01 11.00 -45.09
C GLU A 555 -0.08 12.34 -44.35
N ILE A 556 -1.10 13.15 -44.64
CA ILE A 556 -1.39 14.36 -43.86
C ILE A 556 -1.81 13.98 -42.43
N ALA A 557 -2.66 12.95 -42.30
CA ALA A 557 -3.07 12.45 -40.99
C ALA A 557 -1.87 12.01 -40.13
N LYS A 558 -0.88 11.30 -40.71
CA LYS A 558 0.35 10.88 -40.02
C LYS A 558 1.17 12.07 -39.54
N VAL A 559 1.37 13.10 -40.39
CA VAL A 559 2.11 14.31 -40.00
C VAL A 559 1.41 15.02 -38.84
N LEU A 560 0.09 15.20 -38.92
CA LEU A 560 -0.69 15.84 -37.85
C LEU A 560 -0.78 15.00 -36.57
N ALA A 561 -0.75 13.67 -36.69
CA ALA A 561 -0.73 12.77 -35.55
C ALA A 561 0.55 12.91 -34.72
N GLY A 562 1.69 13.16 -35.37
CA GLY A 562 2.96 13.47 -34.71
C GLY A 562 3.04 14.86 -34.07
N ARG A 563 1.98 15.67 -34.18
CA ARG A 563 1.88 17.03 -33.62
C ARG A 563 0.84 17.09 -32.51
N THR A 564 0.85 18.17 -31.73
CA THR A 564 -0.06 18.39 -30.59
C THR A 564 -1.10 19.48 -30.87
N ASP A 565 -1.39 19.73 -32.15
CA ASP A 565 -2.40 20.74 -32.53
C ASP A 565 -3.80 20.32 -32.06
N ASP A 566 -4.59 21.34 -31.68
CA ASP A 566 -5.98 21.21 -31.23
C ASP A 566 -6.91 20.85 -32.40
N LEU A 567 -7.73 19.81 -32.20
CA LEU A 567 -8.52 19.17 -33.24
C LEU A 567 -9.92 18.82 -32.73
N ASP A 568 -10.90 19.10 -33.57
CA ASP A 568 -12.31 18.75 -33.39
C ASP A 568 -12.88 18.32 -34.74
N GLN A 569 -14.13 17.85 -34.76
CA GLN A 569 -14.77 17.36 -35.97
C GLN A 569 -14.90 18.44 -37.06
N ASP A 570 -15.17 19.71 -36.71
CA ASP A 570 -15.29 20.81 -37.68
C ASP A 570 -13.98 21.05 -38.43
N LYS A 571 -12.85 21.07 -37.70
CA LYS A 571 -11.52 21.21 -38.32
C LYS A 571 -11.22 20.04 -39.25
N ILE A 572 -11.56 18.81 -38.86
CA ILE A 572 -11.39 17.62 -39.69
C ILE A 572 -12.22 17.73 -40.99
N ASP A 573 -13.48 18.12 -40.86
CA ASP A 573 -14.39 18.29 -42.00
C ASP A 573 -13.89 19.38 -42.96
N ARG A 574 -13.39 20.50 -42.42
CA ARG A 574 -12.78 21.58 -43.19
C ARG A 574 -11.48 21.17 -43.89
N ILE A 575 -10.63 20.36 -43.23
CA ILE A 575 -9.44 19.79 -43.88
C ILE A 575 -9.86 18.88 -45.04
N ASN A 576 -10.85 18.01 -44.84
CA ASN A 576 -11.38 17.16 -45.90
C ASN A 576 -12.03 17.95 -47.04
N ALA A 577 -12.69 19.07 -46.74
CA ALA A 577 -13.19 19.99 -47.76
C ALA A 577 -12.04 20.61 -48.58
N ILE A 578 -10.92 20.97 -47.96
CA ILE A 578 -9.71 21.41 -48.68
C ILE A 578 -9.16 20.30 -49.57
N LEU A 579 -9.06 19.06 -49.06
CA LEU A 579 -8.64 17.90 -49.85
C LEU A 579 -9.52 17.70 -51.09
N LEU A 580 -10.83 17.86 -50.95
CA LEU A 580 -11.81 17.73 -52.03
C LEU A 580 -11.72 18.88 -53.05
N ASN A 581 -11.62 20.12 -52.56
CA ASN A 581 -11.59 21.33 -53.38
C ASN A 581 -10.26 21.49 -54.13
N ARG A 582 -9.15 21.09 -53.50
CA ARG A 582 -7.79 21.05 -54.06
C ARG A 582 -7.47 19.67 -54.63
N ARG A 583 -8.43 19.06 -55.33
CA ARG A 583 -8.20 17.81 -56.08
C ARG A 583 -7.23 18.06 -57.23
N HIS A 584 -6.30 17.14 -57.45
CA HIS A 584 -5.38 17.23 -58.58
C HIS A 584 -6.18 17.18 -59.89
N ASN A 585 -6.16 18.25 -60.68
CA ASN A 585 -6.86 18.35 -61.96
C ASN A 585 -6.19 19.39 -62.87
N PRO A 586 -4.97 19.13 -63.36
CA PRO A 586 -4.18 20.10 -64.11
C PRO A 586 -4.82 20.50 -65.46
N GLY A 587 -5.74 19.70 -66.00
CA GLY A 587 -6.35 19.90 -67.32
C GLY A 587 -7.77 20.46 -67.33
N ALA A 588 -8.32 20.90 -66.19
CA ALA A 588 -9.69 21.39 -66.14
C ALA A 588 -9.87 22.73 -66.88
N VAL A 589 -10.97 22.87 -67.63
CA VAL A 589 -11.48 24.15 -68.14
C VAL A 589 -12.68 24.54 -67.29
N HIS A 590 -12.78 25.83 -66.94
CA HIS A 590 -13.77 26.45 -66.04
C HIS A 590 -15.19 25.80 -66.14
N PRO A 591 -15.91 25.54 -65.02
CA PRO A 591 -15.87 26.25 -63.74
C PRO A 591 -14.96 25.66 -62.65
N ALA A 592 -14.16 24.64 -62.93
CA ALA A 592 -13.15 24.16 -61.99
C ALA A 592 -11.85 24.97 -62.14
N VAL A 593 -11.34 25.55 -61.04
CA VAL A 593 -10.01 26.18 -61.00
C VAL A 593 -8.96 25.07 -61.20
N PRO A 594 -8.09 25.14 -62.23
CA PRO A 594 -7.00 24.19 -62.42
C PRO A 594 -6.12 24.13 -61.16
N PHE A 595 -5.75 22.93 -60.74
CA PHE A 595 -4.88 22.74 -59.58
C PHE A 595 -3.94 21.56 -59.81
N ASP A 596 -2.64 21.80 -59.71
CA ASP A 596 -1.61 20.78 -59.86
C ASP A 596 -0.76 20.67 -58.59
N ILE A 597 -1.13 19.72 -57.74
CA ILE A 597 -0.41 19.38 -56.50
C ILE A 597 1.09 19.08 -56.71
N ASN A 598 1.53 18.77 -57.95
CA ASN A 598 2.95 18.53 -58.22
C ASN A 598 3.75 19.83 -58.28
N THR A 599 3.14 20.97 -58.62
CA THR A 599 3.81 22.27 -58.64
C THR A 599 4.12 22.74 -57.23
N ALA A 600 5.23 23.45 -57.08
CA ALA A 600 5.70 23.93 -55.78
C ALA A 600 4.76 24.99 -55.15
N ALA A 601 4.19 25.86 -55.98
CA ALA A 601 3.29 26.93 -55.53
C ALA A 601 1.92 26.39 -55.08
N ASP A 602 1.34 25.44 -55.82
CA ASP A 602 0.07 24.83 -55.46
C ASP A 602 0.20 23.93 -54.23
N TYR A 603 1.29 23.16 -54.13
CA TYR A 603 1.58 22.37 -52.93
C TYR A 603 1.72 23.25 -51.68
N LYS A 604 2.45 24.37 -51.76
CA LYS A 604 2.54 25.32 -50.65
C LYS A 604 1.15 25.84 -50.27
N THR A 605 0.40 26.33 -51.25
CA THR A 605 -0.95 26.89 -51.02
C THR A 605 -1.85 25.88 -50.31
N PHE A 606 -1.82 24.63 -50.77
CA PHE A 606 -2.55 23.52 -50.16
C PHE A 606 -2.19 23.28 -48.69
N ILE A 607 -0.89 23.25 -48.37
CA ILE A 607 -0.44 23.11 -46.97
C ILE A 607 -0.81 24.34 -46.13
N THR A 608 -0.71 25.56 -46.66
CA THR A 608 -1.08 26.79 -45.94
C THR A 608 -2.58 26.86 -45.63
N GLU A 609 -3.45 26.37 -46.53
CA GLU A 609 -4.89 26.28 -46.26
C GLU A 609 -5.20 25.33 -45.12
N ILE A 610 -4.57 24.14 -45.10
CA ILE A 610 -4.68 23.18 -43.99
C ILE A 610 -4.14 23.80 -42.69
N ALA A 611 -3.00 24.47 -42.76
CA ALA A 611 -2.42 25.18 -41.61
C ALA A 611 -3.39 26.23 -41.06
N THR A 612 -4.09 26.97 -41.92
CA THR A 612 -5.03 28.02 -41.54
C THR A 612 -6.24 27.47 -40.79
N VAL A 613 -6.76 26.30 -41.18
CA VAL A 613 -7.84 25.62 -40.43
C VAL A 613 -7.44 25.34 -38.98
N LEU A 614 -6.17 25.02 -38.76
CA LEU A 614 -5.59 24.75 -37.43
C LEU A 614 -5.09 26.02 -36.71
N GLY A 615 -5.28 27.21 -37.28
CA GLY A 615 -4.73 28.46 -36.74
C GLY A 615 -3.20 28.57 -36.84
N LYS A 616 -2.57 27.79 -37.72
CA LYS A 616 -1.12 27.66 -37.94
C LYS A 616 -0.64 28.23 -39.28
N GLY A 617 -1.45 29.03 -39.97
CA GLY A 617 -1.10 29.60 -41.28
C GLY A 617 0.21 30.39 -41.31
N THR A 618 0.66 30.91 -40.16
CA THR A 618 1.91 31.67 -40.00
C THR A 618 3.05 30.88 -39.33
N ASP A 619 2.85 29.60 -39.00
CA ASP A 619 3.80 28.77 -38.27
C ASP A 619 4.81 28.10 -39.23
N ASP A 620 6.07 28.50 -39.14
CA ASP A 620 7.15 27.93 -39.96
C ASP A 620 7.41 26.45 -39.62
N VAL A 621 7.24 26.05 -38.35
CA VAL A 621 7.42 24.66 -37.89
C VAL A 621 6.33 23.75 -38.48
N PHE A 622 5.11 24.27 -38.66
CA PHE A 622 4.03 23.56 -39.35
C PHE A 622 4.42 23.26 -40.80
N HIS A 623 4.85 24.28 -41.56
CA HIS A 623 5.22 24.12 -42.96
C HIS A 623 6.44 23.20 -43.14
N GLN A 624 7.41 23.27 -42.22
CA GLN A 624 8.58 22.38 -42.19
C GLN A 624 8.22 20.91 -41.98
N ALA A 625 7.18 20.60 -41.21
CA ALA A 625 6.69 19.23 -41.04
C ALA A 625 6.18 18.60 -42.34
N PHE A 626 5.78 19.43 -43.32
CA PHE A 626 5.38 19.03 -44.68
C PHE A 626 6.49 19.21 -45.73
N ASN A 627 7.74 19.29 -45.29
CA ASN A 627 8.96 19.50 -46.08
C ASN A 627 9.06 20.84 -46.83
N LEU A 628 8.36 21.91 -46.44
CA LEU A 628 8.65 23.27 -46.93
C LEU A 628 9.80 23.89 -46.11
N THR A 629 10.60 24.81 -46.65
CA THR A 629 11.66 25.46 -45.85
C THR A 629 11.09 26.39 -44.77
N ASP A 630 10.02 27.12 -45.11
CA ASP A 630 9.31 28.08 -44.27
C ASP A 630 7.94 28.42 -44.90
N ARG A 631 7.12 29.24 -44.24
CA ARG A 631 5.78 29.63 -44.73
C ARG A 631 5.77 30.48 -45.99
N ASN A 632 6.86 31.15 -46.33
CA ASN A 632 6.95 32.07 -47.47
C ASN A 632 7.55 31.40 -48.71
N SER A 633 8.33 30.35 -48.52
CA SER A 633 9.07 29.65 -49.57
C SER A 633 8.25 28.58 -50.28
N ASN A 634 8.43 28.49 -51.60
CA ASN A 634 7.96 27.37 -52.43
C ASN A 634 9.03 26.25 -52.51
N VAL A 635 10.14 26.37 -51.78
CA VAL A 635 11.25 25.42 -51.85
C VAL A 635 11.02 24.28 -50.86
N LEU A 636 11.22 23.04 -51.32
CA LEU A 636 11.20 21.87 -50.46
C LEU A 636 12.55 21.72 -49.74
N ASN A 637 12.52 21.39 -48.45
CA ASN A 637 13.71 21.23 -47.62
C ASN A 637 14.48 19.95 -47.99
N GLY A 638 15.62 20.10 -48.68
CA GLY A 638 16.46 18.99 -49.14
C GLY A 638 17.26 18.27 -48.04
N ALA A 639 17.43 18.85 -46.85
CA ALA A 639 18.32 18.32 -45.81
C ALA A 639 17.76 17.11 -45.04
N GLY A 640 16.48 16.74 -45.25
CA GLY A 640 15.83 15.56 -44.64
C GLY A 640 15.14 14.63 -45.65
N GLY A 641 15.30 14.87 -46.96
CA GLY A 641 14.55 14.20 -48.01
C GLY A 641 13.09 14.70 -48.14
N ASN A 642 12.60 14.80 -49.38
CA ASN A 642 11.23 15.27 -49.67
C ASN A 642 10.16 14.16 -49.52
N ALA A 643 10.43 13.12 -48.71
CA ALA A 643 9.64 11.90 -48.70
C ALA A 643 8.18 12.13 -48.26
N ILE A 644 7.94 13.00 -47.28
CA ILE A 644 6.58 13.34 -46.82
C ILE A 644 5.85 14.09 -47.92
N ALA A 645 6.46 15.13 -48.51
CA ALA A 645 5.83 15.89 -49.59
C ALA A 645 5.52 15.02 -50.81
N VAL A 646 6.44 14.11 -51.19
CA VAL A 646 6.22 13.14 -52.28
C VAL A 646 5.06 12.21 -51.96
N ALA A 647 4.97 11.69 -50.73
CA ALA A 647 3.89 10.80 -50.32
C ALA A 647 2.53 11.52 -50.29
N VAL A 648 2.46 12.75 -49.75
CA VAL A 648 1.23 13.57 -49.73
C VAL A 648 0.76 13.85 -51.16
N LYS A 649 1.67 14.28 -52.05
CA LYS A 649 1.38 14.53 -53.47
C LYS A 649 0.86 13.28 -54.17
N ALA A 650 1.57 12.15 -54.04
CA ALA A 650 1.19 10.88 -54.65
C ALA A 650 -0.22 10.46 -54.22
N ARG A 651 -0.56 10.55 -52.93
CA ARG A 651 -1.92 10.26 -52.43
C ARG A 651 -2.98 11.17 -53.02
N GLN A 652 -2.71 12.47 -53.09
CA GLN A 652 -3.66 13.43 -53.63
C GLN A 652 -3.94 13.20 -55.13
N VAL A 653 -2.93 12.75 -55.88
CA VAL A 653 -3.07 12.33 -57.29
C VAL A 653 -3.90 11.05 -57.40
N THR A 654 -3.59 10.01 -56.62
CA THR A 654 -4.33 8.74 -56.66
C THR A 654 -5.82 8.92 -56.32
N ASN A 655 -6.15 9.83 -55.39
CA ASN A 655 -7.53 10.09 -54.98
C ASN A 655 -8.31 11.03 -55.92
N GLN A 656 -7.71 11.51 -57.02
CA GLN A 656 -8.33 12.47 -57.95
C GLN A 656 -9.75 12.06 -58.37
N HIS A 657 -9.94 10.80 -58.79
CA HIS A 657 -11.24 10.35 -59.32
C HIS A 657 -12.28 10.13 -58.21
N LEU A 658 -11.87 9.70 -57.02
CA LEU A 658 -12.75 9.61 -55.86
C LEU A 658 -13.24 11.00 -55.42
N PHE A 659 -12.34 11.98 -55.38
CA PHE A 659 -12.70 13.37 -55.10
C PHE A 659 -13.56 13.99 -56.20
N ALA A 660 -13.34 13.64 -57.46
CA ALA A 660 -14.22 14.07 -58.55
C ALA A 660 -15.65 13.49 -58.39
N ALA A 661 -15.77 12.24 -57.96
CA ALA A 661 -17.07 11.60 -57.70
C ALA A 661 -17.78 12.19 -56.47
N LEU A 662 -17.03 12.54 -55.40
CA LEU A 662 -17.57 13.21 -54.22
C LEU A 662 -18.01 14.65 -54.51
N ALA A 663 -17.29 15.36 -55.37
CA ALA A 663 -17.59 16.74 -55.75
C ALA A 663 -18.68 16.86 -56.82
N ASP A 664 -19.19 15.75 -57.37
CA ASP A 664 -20.28 15.76 -58.34
C ASP A 664 -21.56 16.32 -57.70
N PRO A 665 -22.06 17.49 -58.14
CA PRO A 665 -23.25 18.12 -57.57
C PRO A 665 -24.55 17.45 -58.05
N THR A 666 -24.48 16.48 -58.96
CA THR A 666 -25.67 15.81 -59.50
C THR A 666 -26.45 15.12 -58.38
N PRO A 667 -27.74 15.44 -58.17
CA PRO A 667 -28.54 14.78 -57.15
C PRO A 667 -28.85 13.32 -57.52
N PRO A 668 -29.14 12.44 -56.54
CA PRO A 668 -29.73 11.12 -56.81
C PRO A 668 -31.03 11.23 -57.63
N PRO A 669 -31.36 10.30 -58.54
CA PRO A 669 -30.73 9.00 -58.79
C PRO A 669 -29.54 9.05 -59.75
N THR A 670 -29.26 10.18 -60.39
CA THR A 670 -28.21 10.30 -61.43
C THR A 670 -26.82 10.50 -60.83
N GLY A 671 -26.69 11.19 -59.70
CA GLY A 671 -25.44 11.26 -58.89
C GLY A 671 -25.45 10.31 -57.67
N LEU A 672 -24.43 10.42 -56.81
CA LEU A 672 -24.22 9.52 -55.65
C LEU A 672 -25.17 9.84 -54.48
N THR A 673 -25.66 8.81 -53.78
CA THR A 673 -26.38 8.94 -52.50
C THR A 673 -25.42 9.26 -51.35
N GLU A 674 -25.93 9.72 -50.20
CA GLU A 674 -25.11 9.99 -49.01
C GLU A 674 -24.37 8.74 -48.49
N SER A 675 -25.01 7.56 -48.52
CA SER A 675 -24.34 6.29 -48.21
C SER A 675 -23.19 5.97 -49.17
N GLN A 676 -23.39 6.22 -50.48
CA GLN A 676 -22.37 6.02 -51.49
C GLN A 676 -21.21 7.00 -51.32
N LYS A 677 -21.48 8.28 -51.02
CA LYS A 677 -20.45 9.26 -50.70
C LYS A 677 -19.65 8.84 -49.45
N LYS A 678 -20.33 8.36 -48.40
CA LYS A 678 -19.66 7.88 -47.19
C LYS A 678 -18.70 6.72 -47.46
N LEU A 679 -19.09 5.79 -48.33
CA LEU A 679 -18.22 4.70 -48.75
C LEU A 679 -17.00 5.22 -49.53
N VAL A 680 -17.18 6.20 -50.42
CA VAL A 680 -16.08 6.82 -51.18
C VAL A 680 -15.11 7.59 -50.27
N GLU A 681 -15.60 8.25 -49.21
CA GLU A 681 -14.73 8.85 -48.18
C GLU A 681 -13.81 7.81 -47.52
N ILE A 682 -14.32 6.61 -47.26
CA ILE A 682 -13.53 5.54 -46.65
C ILE A 682 -12.50 5.01 -47.65
N PHE A 683 -12.89 4.83 -48.92
CA PHE A 683 -11.96 4.44 -49.97
C PHE A 683 -10.83 5.44 -50.18
N ALA A 684 -11.09 6.75 -50.00
CA ALA A 684 -10.03 7.76 -50.10
C ALA A 684 -8.95 7.60 -49.03
N ARG A 685 -9.25 6.98 -47.87
CA ARG A 685 -8.34 6.85 -46.73
C ARG A 685 -7.28 5.75 -46.85
N VAL A 686 -7.40 4.88 -47.86
CA VAL A 686 -6.51 3.70 -48.04
C VAL A 686 -5.54 3.86 -49.21
N GLU A 687 -4.41 3.19 -49.12
CA GLU A 687 -3.41 3.04 -50.17
C GLU A 687 -3.79 1.89 -51.12
N GLY A 688 -4.14 2.23 -52.36
CA GLY A 688 -4.43 1.22 -53.39
C GLY A 688 -4.75 1.84 -54.76
N THR A 689 -4.72 1.00 -55.80
CA THR A 689 -5.27 1.33 -57.11
C THR A 689 -6.78 1.22 -57.02
N HIS A 690 -7.50 2.35 -57.07
CA HIS A 690 -8.97 2.39 -57.03
C HIS A 690 -9.64 1.80 -58.31
N GLY A 691 -8.92 1.00 -59.09
CA GLY A 691 -9.46 0.17 -60.17
C GLY A 691 -9.53 -1.29 -59.71
N LEU A 692 -10.73 -1.83 -59.55
CA LEU A 692 -10.94 -3.23 -59.18
C LEU A 692 -11.27 -4.05 -60.43
N THR A 693 -10.32 -4.88 -60.87
CA THR A 693 -10.53 -5.82 -61.96
C THR A 693 -10.99 -7.16 -61.37
N LYS A 694 -12.17 -7.67 -61.75
CA LYS A 694 -12.62 -8.99 -61.27
C LYS A 694 -11.68 -10.07 -61.83
N PRO A 695 -11.06 -10.94 -61.01
CA PRO A 695 -10.36 -12.10 -61.53
C PRO A 695 -11.37 -13.05 -62.20
N GLN A 696 -11.13 -13.43 -63.45
CA GLN A 696 -11.90 -14.50 -64.10
C GLN A 696 -11.52 -15.83 -63.43
N PRO A 697 -12.49 -16.65 -62.98
CA PRO A 697 -12.17 -17.95 -62.39
C PRO A 697 -11.36 -18.78 -63.39
N ALA A 698 -10.30 -19.46 -62.94
CA ALA A 698 -9.41 -20.26 -63.80
C ALA A 698 -10.14 -21.39 -64.57
N THR A 699 -11.39 -21.67 -64.24
CA THR A 699 -12.28 -22.66 -64.84
C THR A 699 -13.07 -22.15 -66.05
N VAL A 700 -13.05 -20.84 -66.35
CA VAL A 700 -13.82 -20.25 -67.46
C VAL A 700 -12.92 -20.12 -68.71
N PRO A 701 -13.34 -20.62 -69.89
CA PRO A 701 -12.56 -20.53 -71.13
C PRO A 701 -12.21 -19.08 -71.51
N PRO A 702 -11.04 -18.83 -72.14
CA PRO A 702 -10.60 -17.48 -72.58
C PRO A 702 -11.55 -16.79 -73.57
N THR A 703 -12.51 -17.52 -74.12
CA THR A 703 -13.48 -17.07 -75.13
C THR A 703 -14.72 -16.40 -74.52
N VAL A 704 -14.92 -16.49 -73.20
CA VAL A 704 -15.99 -15.77 -72.51
C VAL A 704 -15.52 -14.36 -72.18
N PRO A 705 -16.19 -13.29 -72.63
CA PRO A 705 -15.81 -11.92 -72.31
C PRO A 705 -15.74 -11.74 -70.79
N ALA A 706 -14.61 -11.23 -70.30
CA ALA A 706 -14.47 -10.88 -68.89
C ALA A 706 -15.60 -9.91 -68.50
N PRO A 707 -16.28 -10.11 -67.35
CA PRO A 707 -17.24 -9.13 -66.86
C PRO A 707 -16.57 -7.75 -66.74
N PRO A 708 -17.28 -6.65 -67.05
CA PRO A 708 -16.68 -5.32 -67.03
C PRO A 708 -16.13 -5.00 -65.63
N PRO A 709 -14.92 -4.41 -65.53
CA PRO A 709 -14.27 -4.12 -64.26
C PRO A 709 -15.11 -3.20 -63.39
N TYR A 710 -15.03 -3.37 -62.07
CA TYR A 710 -15.63 -2.45 -61.10
C TYR A 710 -14.70 -1.23 -60.97
N ASN A 711 -15.08 -0.13 -61.62
CA ASN A 711 -14.22 1.05 -61.68
C ASN A 711 -14.63 2.08 -60.61
N MET A 712 -13.79 2.32 -59.60
CA MET A 712 -14.07 3.33 -58.57
C MET A 712 -13.74 4.76 -59.06
N ASN A 713 -13.24 4.91 -60.29
CA ASN A 713 -12.91 6.19 -60.90
C ASN A 713 -14.10 6.88 -61.59
N SER A 714 -15.30 6.32 -61.52
CA SER A 714 -16.52 6.93 -62.08
C SER A 714 -17.72 6.75 -61.17
N VAL A 715 -18.64 7.72 -61.20
CA VAL A 715 -19.91 7.67 -60.45
C VAL A 715 -20.70 6.39 -60.76
N ALA A 716 -20.72 5.97 -62.03
CA ALA A 716 -21.41 4.75 -62.45
C ALA A 716 -20.78 3.47 -61.86
N GLY A 717 -19.45 3.38 -61.80
CA GLY A 717 -18.78 2.22 -61.23
C GLY A 717 -18.88 2.16 -59.71
N ILE A 718 -18.84 3.30 -59.01
CA ILE A 718 -19.10 3.40 -57.57
C ILE A 718 -20.52 2.93 -57.24
N LYS A 719 -21.52 3.37 -58.01
CA LYS A 719 -22.91 2.91 -57.86
C LYS A 719 -23.02 1.41 -58.00
N LYS A 720 -22.37 0.83 -59.01
CA LYS A 720 -22.38 -0.61 -59.25
C LYS A 720 -21.72 -1.39 -58.11
N ILE A 721 -20.62 -0.90 -57.55
CA ILE A 721 -19.98 -1.50 -56.36
C ILE A 721 -20.96 -1.52 -55.19
N VAL A 722 -21.64 -0.39 -54.96
CA VAL A 722 -22.64 -0.27 -53.89
C VAL A 722 -23.83 -1.19 -54.11
N GLU A 723 -24.41 -1.19 -55.30
CA GLU A 723 -25.56 -2.04 -55.64
C GLU A 723 -25.23 -3.55 -55.62
N THR A 724 -23.99 -3.93 -55.88
CA THR A 724 -23.61 -5.34 -55.94
C THR A 724 -23.20 -5.89 -54.57
N PHE A 725 -22.52 -5.09 -53.74
CA PHE A 725 -21.81 -5.62 -52.57
C PHE A 725 -22.30 -5.08 -51.22
N LEU A 726 -23.01 -3.94 -51.13
CA LEU A 726 -23.47 -3.41 -49.82
C LEU A 726 -24.62 -4.21 -49.17
N TYR A 727 -25.07 -5.30 -49.79
CA TYR A 727 -26.05 -6.22 -49.19
C TYR A 727 -25.41 -7.29 -48.29
N HIS A 728 -24.08 -7.25 -48.11
CA HIS A 728 -23.40 -8.09 -47.12
C HIS A 728 -23.74 -7.66 -45.69
N ASN A 729 -23.70 -8.62 -44.77
CA ASN A 729 -24.07 -8.42 -43.37
C ASN A 729 -22.89 -8.02 -42.47
N ASP A 730 -21.67 -8.05 -42.99
CA ASP A 730 -20.45 -7.72 -42.27
C ASP A 730 -19.38 -7.15 -43.23
N PRO A 731 -18.46 -6.30 -42.71
CA PRO A 731 -17.47 -5.65 -43.55
C PRO A 731 -16.44 -6.61 -44.15
N ASP A 732 -16.16 -7.77 -43.53
CA ASP A 732 -15.22 -8.74 -44.09
C ASP A 732 -15.84 -9.49 -45.27
N GLY A 733 -17.11 -9.89 -45.19
CA GLY A 733 -17.86 -10.46 -46.30
C GLY A 733 -17.95 -9.51 -47.49
N PHE A 734 -18.23 -8.23 -47.23
CA PHE A 734 -18.16 -7.17 -48.24
C PHE A 734 -16.77 -7.09 -48.89
N LEU A 735 -15.69 -7.03 -48.09
CA LEU A 735 -14.33 -6.89 -48.59
C LEU A 735 -13.79 -8.16 -49.26
N ASP A 736 -14.23 -9.33 -48.83
CA ASP A 736 -13.86 -10.63 -49.39
C ASP A 736 -14.46 -10.85 -50.77
N GLU A 737 -15.68 -10.37 -50.99
CA GLU A 737 -16.27 -10.38 -52.33
C GLU A 737 -15.76 -9.24 -53.22
N LEU A 738 -15.51 -8.06 -52.64
CA LEU A 738 -14.95 -6.92 -53.37
C LEU A 738 -13.52 -7.17 -53.86
N ILE A 739 -12.68 -7.82 -53.03
CA ILE A 739 -11.28 -8.16 -53.33
C ILE A 739 -11.03 -9.64 -52.97
N PRO A 740 -11.40 -10.58 -53.86
CA PRO A 740 -11.28 -12.01 -53.58
C PRO A 740 -9.84 -12.51 -53.77
N SER A 741 -9.30 -13.19 -52.76
CA SER A 741 -8.01 -13.92 -52.79
C SER A 741 -6.84 -13.16 -53.45
N PRO A 742 -6.43 -11.99 -52.94
CA PRO A 742 -5.31 -11.24 -53.51
C PRO A 742 -4.00 -12.03 -53.38
N ALA A 743 -3.09 -11.84 -54.33
CA ALA A 743 -1.77 -12.47 -54.29
C ALA A 743 -0.91 -11.89 -53.15
N ALA A 744 -0.09 -12.72 -52.51
CA ALA A 744 0.78 -12.26 -51.43
C ALA A 744 1.73 -11.13 -51.89
N ASN A 745 1.77 -10.05 -51.13
CA ASN A 745 2.46 -8.78 -51.38
C ASN A 745 1.94 -7.96 -52.56
N SER A 746 0.71 -8.21 -53.05
CA SER A 746 0.12 -7.40 -54.13
C SER A 746 -0.46 -6.06 -53.61
N PRO A 747 -0.60 -5.03 -54.46
CA PRO A 747 -1.31 -3.80 -54.10
C PRO A 747 -2.73 -4.04 -53.58
N GLU A 748 -3.42 -5.05 -54.11
CA GLU A 748 -4.78 -5.45 -53.70
C GLU A 748 -4.79 -6.09 -52.31
N GLU A 749 -3.80 -6.90 -51.94
CA GLU A 749 -3.69 -7.44 -50.57
C GLU A 749 -3.47 -6.30 -49.57
N LYS A 750 -2.59 -5.36 -49.91
CA LYS A 750 -2.33 -4.17 -49.09
C LYS A 750 -3.59 -3.30 -48.95
N MET A 751 -4.27 -3.02 -50.07
CA MET A 751 -5.52 -2.27 -50.07
C MET A 751 -6.61 -2.96 -49.24
N LYS A 752 -6.75 -4.28 -49.37
CA LYS A 752 -7.71 -5.05 -48.58
C LYS A 752 -7.41 -5.01 -47.08
N ALA A 753 -6.14 -5.17 -46.69
CA ALA A 753 -5.71 -5.08 -45.31
C ALA A 753 -5.95 -3.68 -44.72
N GLU A 754 -5.71 -2.63 -45.50
CA GLU A 754 -5.99 -1.25 -45.08
C GLU A 754 -7.48 -0.95 -45.01
N LEU A 755 -8.27 -1.44 -45.96
CA LEU A 755 -9.73 -1.33 -45.94
C LEU A 755 -10.32 -2.06 -44.74
N ARG A 756 -9.83 -3.26 -44.39
CA ARG A 756 -10.28 -3.95 -43.16
C ARG A 756 -10.03 -3.14 -41.90
N ARG A 757 -9.01 -2.29 -41.88
CA ARG A 757 -8.69 -1.41 -40.76
C ARG A 757 -9.56 -0.14 -40.73
N GLU A 758 -9.90 0.41 -41.91
CA GLU A 758 -10.70 1.63 -42.04
C GLU A 758 -12.21 1.36 -42.01
N PHE A 759 -12.62 0.23 -42.55
CA PHE A 759 -14.00 -0.22 -42.68
C PHE A 759 -14.40 -1.02 -41.45
N THR A 760 -14.29 -0.37 -40.29
CA THR A 760 -14.79 -0.94 -39.04
C THR A 760 -16.31 -1.11 -39.13
N PRO A 761 -16.92 -2.03 -38.37
CA PRO A 761 -18.37 -2.20 -38.47
C PRO A 761 -19.16 -1.03 -37.90
N GLU A 762 -18.55 -0.12 -37.13
CA GLU A 762 -19.13 1.20 -36.88
C GLU A 762 -19.28 1.99 -38.20
N GLN A 763 -18.24 2.01 -39.04
CA GLN A 763 -18.31 2.66 -40.36
C GLN A 763 -19.22 1.89 -41.32
N PHE A 764 -19.22 0.55 -41.30
CA PHE A 764 -20.12 -0.27 -42.10
C PHE A 764 -21.60 0.02 -41.78
N ARG A 765 -21.95 0.04 -40.49
CA ARG A 765 -23.29 0.38 -40.03
C ARG A 765 -23.67 1.80 -40.42
N ALA A 766 -22.77 2.78 -40.25
CA ALA A 766 -23.07 4.15 -40.68
C ALA A 766 -23.40 4.24 -42.19
N VAL A 767 -22.76 3.43 -43.04
CA VAL A 767 -23.10 3.34 -44.47
C VAL A 767 -24.47 2.68 -44.68
N GLU A 768 -24.78 1.63 -43.91
CA GLU A 768 -26.07 0.94 -43.94
C GLU A 768 -27.23 1.83 -43.45
N ASP A 769 -27.06 2.53 -42.33
CA ASP A 769 -28.06 3.44 -41.75
C ASP A 769 -28.38 4.57 -42.73
N LEU A 770 -27.36 5.18 -43.35
CA LEU A 770 -27.57 6.18 -44.41
C LEU A 770 -28.31 5.60 -45.63
N ARG A 771 -28.06 4.32 -45.98
CA ARG A 771 -28.78 3.64 -47.06
C ARG A 771 -30.25 3.45 -46.69
N LEU A 772 -30.53 2.91 -45.50
CA LEU A 772 -31.88 2.70 -44.98
C LEU A 772 -32.64 4.03 -44.93
N LYS A 773 -32.05 5.06 -44.34
CA LYS A 773 -32.59 6.41 -44.28
C LYS A 773 -32.92 6.96 -45.67
N SER A 774 -32.02 6.84 -46.64
CA SER A 774 -32.25 7.35 -48.01
C SER A 774 -33.38 6.63 -48.78
N ASN A 775 -33.62 5.35 -48.46
CA ASN A 775 -34.69 4.56 -49.07
C ASN A 775 -36.03 4.73 -48.33
N PHE A 776 -36.02 5.23 -47.10
CA PHE A 776 -37.19 5.46 -46.28
C PHE A 776 -37.67 6.92 -46.31
N VAL A 777 -36.72 7.86 -46.25
CA VAL A 777 -36.90 9.32 -46.20
C VAL A 777 -36.07 9.99 -47.30
N GLY A 778 -36.65 11.00 -47.97
CA GLY A 778 -35.96 11.79 -48.98
C GLY A 778 -36.40 11.51 -50.43
N PRO A 779 -35.73 12.12 -51.43
CA PRO A 779 -36.19 12.15 -52.83
C PRO A 779 -36.17 10.79 -53.54
N MET A 780 -35.53 9.78 -52.95
CA MET A 780 -35.47 8.41 -53.47
C MET A 780 -36.48 7.45 -52.84
N ALA A 781 -37.22 7.91 -51.82
CA ALA A 781 -38.17 7.11 -51.07
C ALA A 781 -39.49 6.97 -51.85
N THR A 782 -39.73 5.77 -52.37
CA THR A 782 -41.03 5.36 -52.91
C THR A 782 -41.74 4.48 -51.88
N ASP A 783 -43.07 4.38 -51.97
CA ASP A 783 -43.83 3.53 -51.05
C ASP A 783 -43.42 2.05 -51.14
N GLU A 784 -43.04 1.55 -52.33
CA GLU A 784 -42.43 0.21 -52.52
C GLU A 784 -41.08 0.06 -51.81
N LYS A 785 -40.19 1.05 -51.91
CA LYS A 785 -38.90 1.02 -51.21
C LYS A 785 -39.06 1.10 -49.71
N ARG A 786 -40.02 1.90 -49.21
CA ARG A 786 -40.37 1.95 -47.79
C ARG A 786 -40.82 0.59 -47.28
N LEU A 787 -41.74 -0.08 -48.01
CA LEU A 787 -42.18 -1.43 -47.65
C LEU A 787 -41.04 -2.45 -47.70
N LYS A 788 -40.12 -2.33 -48.67
CA LYS A 788 -38.92 -3.19 -48.74
C LYS A 788 -38.00 -2.97 -47.53
N VAL A 789 -37.74 -1.72 -47.14
CA VAL A 789 -36.97 -1.38 -45.94
C VAL A 789 -37.64 -1.91 -44.68
N ILE A 790 -38.96 -1.74 -44.54
CA ILE A 790 -39.72 -2.28 -43.40
C ILE A 790 -39.59 -3.80 -43.34
N LYS A 791 -39.63 -4.48 -44.50
CA LYS A 791 -39.42 -5.93 -44.59
C LYS A 791 -37.99 -6.32 -44.19
N GLU A 792 -36.97 -5.63 -44.70
CA GLU A 792 -35.55 -5.84 -44.34
C GLU A 792 -35.33 -5.66 -42.82
N ILE A 793 -35.92 -4.63 -42.20
CA ILE A 793 -35.81 -4.40 -40.75
C ILE A 793 -36.57 -5.49 -39.96
N ASN A 794 -37.77 -5.89 -40.40
CA ASN A 794 -38.54 -6.95 -39.74
C ASN A 794 -37.86 -8.32 -39.83
N GLU A 795 -37.26 -8.66 -40.97
CA GLU A 795 -36.48 -9.90 -41.11
C GLU A 795 -35.25 -9.89 -40.18
N ASN A 796 -34.59 -8.75 -40.04
CA ASN A 796 -33.51 -8.56 -39.07
C ASN A 796 -34.01 -8.69 -37.62
N LEU A 797 -35.17 -8.12 -37.29
CA LEU A 797 -35.81 -8.26 -35.98
C LEU A 797 -36.20 -9.72 -35.68
N ASP A 798 -36.83 -10.44 -36.61
CA ASP A 798 -37.17 -11.86 -36.46
C ASP A 798 -35.94 -12.71 -36.15
N GLN A 799 -34.83 -12.36 -36.79
CA GLN A 799 -33.55 -13.00 -36.59
C GLN A 799 -32.91 -12.63 -35.26
N GLN A 800 -33.03 -11.36 -34.85
CA GLN A 800 -32.59 -10.83 -33.56
C GLN A 800 -33.36 -11.48 -32.40
N GLU A 801 -34.69 -11.50 -32.45
CA GLU A 801 -35.57 -12.16 -31.48
C GLU A 801 -35.22 -13.65 -31.31
N LYS A 802 -34.75 -14.31 -32.38
CA LYS A 802 -34.24 -15.67 -32.28
C LYS A 802 -32.94 -15.72 -31.47
N ILE A 803 -31.98 -14.80 -31.70
CA ILE A 803 -30.61 -14.83 -31.10
C ILE A 803 -30.55 -14.24 -29.70
N THR A 804 -31.49 -13.35 -29.35
CA THR A 804 -31.58 -12.73 -28.04
C THR A 804 -31.83 -13.82 -26.98
N PRO A 805 -30.92 -14.01 -26.01
CA PRO A 805 -31.07 -15.04 -24.97
C PRO A 805 -32.31 -14.78 -24.13
N LYS A 806 -33.10 -15.80 -23.80
CA LYS A 806 -34.23 -15.64 -22.87
C LYS A 806 -33.74 -15.70 -21.42
N ILE A 807 -33.95 -14.63 -20.67
CA ILE A 807 -33.44 -14.49 -19.30
C ILE A 807 -34.13 -15.42 -18.28
N GLU A 808 -35.30 -15.98 -18.58
CA GLU A 808 -36.04 -16.86 -17.65
C GLU A 808 -35.24 -18.09 -17.24
N LYS A 809 -34.49 -18.69 -18.17
CA LYS A 809 -33.60 -19.81 -17.86
C LYS A 809 -32.42 -19.35 -16.99
N HIS A 810 -31.88 -18.16 -17.26
CA HIS A 810 -30.74 -17.60 -16.54
C HIS A 810 -31.12 -17.17 -15.11
N LYS A 811 -32.33 -16.63 -14.90
CA LYS A 811 -32.87 -16.27 -13.57
C LYS A 811 -32.84 -17.47 -12.61
N GLY A 812 -33.31 -18.64 -13.04
CA GLY A 812 -33.32 -19.86 -12.21
C GLY A 812 -31.93 -20.41 -11.85
N HIS A 813 -30.94 -20.24 -12.72
CA HIS A 813 -29.54 -20.59 -12.42
C HIS A 813 -28.85 -19.55 -11.53
N LEU A 814 -29.20 -18.27 -11.72
CA LEU A 814 -28.71 -17.17 -10.90
C LEU A 814 -29.21 -17.26 -9.46
N ASP A 815 -30.44 -17.73 -9.23
CA ASP A 815 -30.94 -17.92 -7.86
C ASP A 815 -30.11 -18.96 -7.09
N LYS A 816 -29.73 -20.06 -7.76
CA LYS A 816 -28.78 -21.04 -7.19
C LYS A 816 -27.41 -20.42 -6.95
N LEU A 817 -26.90 -19.65 -7.91
CA LEU A 817 -25.63 -18.94 -7.76
C LEU A 817 -25.66 -17.95 -6.59
N ASN A 818 -26.74 -17.19 -6.42
CA ASN A 818 -26.89 -16.21 -5.34
C ASN A 818 -26.92 -16.91 -3.96
N GLN A 819 -27.61 -18.04 -3.86
CA GLN A 819 -27.64 -18.87 -2.65
C GLN A 819 -26.25 -19.41 -2.33
N ASP A 820 -25.55 -19.93 -3.35
CA ASP A 820 -24.19 -20.45 -3.25
C ASP A 820 -23.15 -19.36 -2.92
N LEU A 821 -23.36 -18.13 -3.41
CA LEU A 821 -22.55 -16.95 -3.12
C LEU A 821 -22.76 -16.43 -1.68
N ALA A 822 -23.96 -16.52 -1.14
CA ALA A 822 -24.28 -16.08 0.22
C ALA A 822 -23.63 -16.96 1.30
N ILE A 823 -23.45 -18.25 1.01
CA ILE A 823 -22.83 -19.23 1.91
C ILE A 823 -21.30 -19.34 1.73
N LEU A 824 -20.76 -18.60 0.76
CA LEU A 824 -19.35 -18.63 0.37
C LEU A 824 -18.36 -18.23 1.49
N PRO A 825 -18.67 -17.32 2.43
CA PRO A 825 -17.80 -17.04 3.58
C PRO A 825 -17.45 -18.29 4.41
N ASN A 826 -18.31 -19.31 4.41
CA ASN A 826 -18.09 -20.59 5.09
C ASN A 826 -16.85 -21.33 4.57
N LEU A 827 -16.42 -21.07 3.33
CA LEU A 827 -15.26 -21.72 2.72
C LEU A 827 -13.91 -21.16 3.21
N PHE A 828 -13.90 -19.97 3.84
CA PHE A 828 -12.68 -19.19 4.08
C PHE A 828 -12.29 -19.00 5.56
N SER A 829 -12.89 -19.76 6.47
CA SER A 829 -12.42 -19.81 7.86
C SER A 829 -10.96 -20.29 7.93
N LYS A 830 -10.12 -19.58 8.71
CA LYS A 830 -8.71 -19.92 8.96
C LYS A 830 -8.49 -21.22 9.74
N ALA A 831 -9.56 -21.85 10.24
CA ALA A 831 -9.55 -23.18 10.85
C ALA A 831 -9.00 -24.29 9.93
N ASN A 832 -8.85 -24.02 8.63
CA ASN A 832 -8.72 -25.04 7.59
C ASN A 832 -7.37 -24.98 6.81
N ASP A 833 -6.93 -26.13 6.30
CA ASP A 833 -5.59 -26.34 5.69
C ASP A 833 -5.39 -25.67 4.31
N GLU A 834 -4.12 -25.63 3.85
CA GLU A 834 -3.65 -25.05 2.58
C GLU A 834 -4.46 -25.47 1.32
N ILE A 835 -5.08 -26.65 1.33
CA ILE A 835 -5.94 -27.13 0.24
C ILE A 835 -7.12 -26.17 -0.02
N ALA A 836 -7.64 -25.49 1.01
CA ALA A 836 -8.71 -24.51 0.88
C ALA A 836 -8.26 -23.27 0.09
N LYS A 837 -7.00 -22.83 0.23
CA LYS A 837 -6.43 -21.70 -0.54
C LYS A 837 -6.30 -22.05 -2.03
N ASN A 838 -5.84 -23.26 -2.34
CA ASN A 838 -5.70 -23.71 -3.73
C ASN A 838 -7.08 -23.89 -4.41
N LYS A 839 -8.07 -24.42 -3.69
CA LYS A 839 -9.45 -24.53 -4.19
C LYS A 839 -10.12 -23.16 -4.37
N ALA A 840 -9.92 -22.24 -3.43
CA ALA A 840 -10.38 -20.86 -3.55
C ALA A 840 -9.79 -20.14 -4.76
N GLY A 841 -8.49 -20.32 -5.02
CA GLY A 841 -7.85 -19.80 -6.22
C GLY A 841 -8.52 -20.28 -7.51
N LYS A 842 -8.97 -21.55 -7.55
CA LYS A 842 -9.72 -22.11 -8.68
C LYS A 842 -11.11 -21.47 -8.81
N MET A 843 -11.86 -21.31 -7.71
CA MET A 843 -13.18 -20.65 -7.72
C MET A 843 -13.07 -19.18 -8.17
N ILE A 844 -12.07 -18.43 -7.70
CA ILE A 844 -11.81 -17.05 -8.15
C ILE A 844 -11.62 -17.02 -9.66
N GLY A 845 -10.88 -17.98 -10.23
CA GLY A 845 -10.69 -18.10 -11.68
C GLY A 845 -12.01 -18.34 -12.41
N GLU A 846 -12.86 -19.24 -11.90
CA GLU A 846 -14.16 -19.57 -12.49
C GLU A 846 -15.15 -18.39 -12.44
N TYR A 847 -15.20 -17.64 -11.34
CA TYR A 847 -16.03 -16.44 -11.20
C TYR A 847 -15.55 -15.25 -12.03
N LYS A 848 -14.23 -15.07 -12.14
CA LYS A 848 -13.67 -14.05 -13.05
C LYS A 848 -14.00 -14.37 -14.51
N ALA A 849 -13.90 -15.64 -14.90
CA ALA A 849 -14.30 -16.08 -16.22
C ALA A 849 -15.80 -15.82 -16.46
N LEU A 850 -16.64 -16.06 -15.45
CA LEU A 850 -18.07 -15.78 -15.55
C LEU A 850 -18.38 -14.27 -15.63
N SER A 851 -17.72 -13.45 -14.82
CA SER A 851 -17.83 -11.98 -14.90
C SER A 851 -17.48 -11.48 -16.29
N GLY A 852 -16.38 -11.99 -16.88
CA GLY A 852 -16.00 -11.64 -18.24
C GLY A 852 -17.01 -12.08 -19.30
N GLN A 853 -17.76 -13.16 -19.07
CA GLN A 853 -18.87 -13.55 -19.95
C GLN A 853 -20.06 -12.60 -19.81
N CYS A 854 -20.39 -12.14 -18.60
CA CYS A 854 -21.40 -11.12 -18.37
C CYS A 854 -21.03 -9.78 -19.02
N ASP A 855 -19.77 -9.34 -18.93
CA ASP A 855 -19.27 -8.12 -19.57
C ASP A 855 -19.56 -8.14 -21.09
N LEU A 856 -19.27 -9.26 -21.74
CA LEU A 856 -19.53 -9.44 -23.18
C LEU A 856 -21.03 -9.37 -23.52
N LEU A 857 -21.89 -9.94 -22.68
CA LEU A 857 -23.34 -9.91 -22.89
C LEU A 857 -23.93 -8.51 -22.68
N ILE A 858 -23.51 -7.81 -21.63
CA ILE A 858 -23.91 -6.42 -21.36
C ILE A 858 -23.51 -5.53 -22.54
N GLU A 859 -22.29 -5.70 -23.05
CA GLU A 859 -21.80 -4.96 -24.20
C GLU A 859 -22.60 -5.24 -25.49
N HIS A 860 -22.89 -6.51 -25.76
CA HIS A 860 -23.71 -6.91 -26.91
C HIS A 860 -25.12 -6.28 -26.83
N LEU A 861 -25.76 -6.39 -25.66
CA LEU A 861 -27.11 -5.85 -25.43
C LEU A 861 -27.16 -4.32 -25.50
N ALA A 862 -26.19 -3.61 -24.93
CA ALA A 862 -26.14 -2.15 -24.99
C ALA A 862 -25.91 -1.63 -26.41
N THR A 863 -25.22 -2.42 -27.25
CA THR A 863 -25.04 -2.11 -28.67
C THR A 863 -26.33 -2.35 -29.45
N ALA A 864 -26.98 -3.49 -29.23
CA ALA A 864 -28.27 -3.80 -29.83
C ALA A 864 -29.35 -2.76 -29.45
N GLN A 865 -29.34 -2.27 -28.21
CA GLN A 865 -30.20 -1.17 -27.76
C GLN A 865 -30.01 0.10 -28.61
N ARG A 866 -28.76 0.54 -28.82
CA ARG A 866 -28.46 1.71 -29.66
C ARG A 866 -28.87 1.51 -31.11
N ASP A 867 -28.62 0.32 -31.67
CA ASP A 867 -28.92 0.01 -33.07
C ASP A 867 -30.44 -0.03 -33.32
N LEU A 868 -31.21 -0.63 -32.41
CA LEU A 868 -32.68 -0.62 -32.49
C LEU A 868 -33.25 0.80 -32.32
N GLN A 869 -32.67 1.61 -31.42
CA GLN A 869 -33.07 3.00 -31.24
C GLN A 869 -32.82 3.82 -32.52
N ALA A 870 -31.65 3.66 -33.15
CA ALA A 870 -31.35 4.33 -34.42
C ALA A 870 -32.34 3.93 -35.54
N ARG A 871 -32.71 2.64 -35.63
CA ARG A 871 -33.71 2.15 -36.59
C ARG A 871 -35.11 2.74 -36.34
N LEU A 872 -35.47 2.93 -35.07
CA LEU A 872 -36.71 3.62 -34.70
C LEU A 872 -36.68 5.08 -35.16
N ASP A 873 -35.58 5.78 -34.91
CA ASP A 873 -35.39 7.19 -35.25
C ASP A 873 -35.33 7.44 -36.77
N ASP A 874 -34.70 6.54 -37.54
CA ASP A 874 -34.52 6.65 -38.99
C ASP A 874 -35.73 6.19 -39.81
N THR A 875 -36.77 5.64 -39.17
CA THR A 875 -38.03 5.26 -39.80
C THR A 875 -39.22 6.12 -39.34
N PRO A 876 -39.19 7.46 -39.54
CA PRO A 876 -40.22 8.34 -39.01
C PRO A 876 -41.60 8.04 -39.60
N MET A 877 -42.64 8.23 -38.79
CA MET A 877 -44.02 7.97 -39.18
C MET A 877 -44.40 8.81 -40.42
N PRO A 878 -44.88 8.19 -41.52
CA PRO A 878 -45.34 8.94 -42.68
C PRO A 878 -46.52 9.86 -42.34
N ALA A 879 -46.59 11.03 -42.97
CA ALA A 879 -47.71 11.95 -42.83
C ALA A 879 -49.03 11.30 -43.29
N GLU A 880 -50.14 11.70 -42.67
CA GLU A 880 -51.47 11.19 -42.97
C GLU A 880 -51.97 11.78 -44.30
N ASP A 881 -52.19 10.93 -45.31
CA ASP A 881 -52.71 11.32 -46.61
C ASP A 881 -53.86 10.39 -47.04
N PRO A 882 -55.12 10.84 -46.91
CA PRO A 882 -56.29 10.02 -47.22
C PRO A 882 -56.51 9.77 -48.72
N THR A 883 -55.73 10.37 -49.62
CA THR A 883 -55.90 10.26 -51.09
C THR A 883 -55.01 9.22 -51.76
N ALA A 884 -54.07 8.60 -51.03
CA ALA A 884 -53.10 7.64 -51.55
C ALA A 884 -53.16 6.30 -50.79
N PRO A 885 -53.83 5.25 -51.34
CA PRO A 885 -54.01 3.96 -50.65
C PRO A 885 -52.69 3.29 -50.23
N GLN A 886 -51.63 3.44 -51.02
CA GLN A 886 -50.29 2.91 -50.71
C GLN A 886 -49.64 3.61 -49.50
N ARG A 887 -49.88 4.92 -49.28
CA ARG A 887 -49.40 5.63 -48.08
C ARG A 887 -50.06 5.11 -46.80
N GLY A 888 -51.33 4.71 -46.88
CA GLY A 888 -52.03 4.05 -45.77
C GLY A 888 -51.40 2.70 -45.38
N ALA A 889 -51.01 1.89 -46.38
CA ALA A 889 -50.33 0.62 -46.16
C ALA A 889 -48.93 0.79 -45.56
N VAL A 890 -48.15 1.75 -46.07
CA VAL A 890 -46.83 2.09 -45.51
C VAL A 890 -46.97 2.55 -44.07
N ARG A 891 -47.89 3.48 -43.76
CA ARG A 891 -48.06 3.99 -42.39
C ARG A 891 -48.47 2.90 -41.40
N LYS A 892 -49.33 1.95 -41.82
CA LYS A 892 -49.69 0.80 -41.00
C LYS A 892 -48.48 -0.10 -40.74
N ALA A 893 -47.71 -0.43 -41.78
CA ALA A 893 -46.52 -1.27 -41.66
C ALA A 893 -45.41 -0.60 -40.83
N THR A 894 -45.24 0.73 -40.93
CA THR A 894 -44.30 1.49 -40.08
C THR A 894 -44.74 1.46 -38.62
N LYS A 895 -46.04 1.60 -38.34
CA LYS A 895 -46.55 1.48 -36.97
C LYS A 895 -46.31 0.09 -36.38
N GLU A 896 -46.61 -0.97 -37.14
CA GLU A 896 -46.33 -2.35 -36.74
C GLU A 896 -44.82 -2.58 -36.49
N LEU A 897 -43.95 -1.95 -37.29
CA LEU A 897 -42.51 -1.98 -37.06
C LEU A 897 -42.09 -1.25 -35.78
N HIS A 898 -42.62 -0.04 -35.53
CA HIS A 898 -42.33 0.73 -34.30
C HIS A 898 -42.74 -0.04 -33.05
N ASP A 899 -43.96 -0.60 -33.03
CA ASP A 899 -44.46 -1.42 -31.91
C ASP A 899 -43.53 -2.62 -31.63
N ARG A 900 -42.94 -3.22 -32.68
CA ARG A 900 -41.97 -4.32 -32.53
C ARG A 900 -40.60 -3.86 -32.03
N LEU A 901 -40.07 -2.76 -32.58
CA LEU A 901 -38.79 -2.17 -32.17
C LEU A 901 -38.81 -1.77 -30.70
N GLU A 902 -39.86 -1.07 -30.26
CA GLU A 902 -40.05 -0.64 -28.87
C GLU A 902 -40.16 -1.85 -27.92
N LYS A 903 -40.85 -2.92 -28.35
CA LYS A 903 -40.96 -4.15 -27.56
C LYS A 903 -39.60 -4.83 -27.38
N GLU A 904 -38.80 -4.95 -28.42
CA GLU A 904 -37.47 -5.57 -28.32
C GLU A 904 -36.49 -4.68 -27.53
N LEU A 905 -36.59 -3.35 -27.66
CA LEU A 905 -35.85 -2.40 -26.81
C LEU A 905 -36.15 -2.64 -25.32
N ALA A 906 -37.43 -2.75 -24.94
CA ALA A 906 -37.83 -3.03 -23.57
C ALA A 906 -37.31 -4.39 -23.07
N VAL A 907 -37.28 -5.42 -23.94
CA VAL A 907 -36.67 -6.72 -23.61
C VAL A 907 -35.18 -6.54 -23.32
N ILE A 908 -34.44 -5.87 -24.20
CA ILE A 908 -32.99 -5.65 -24.05
C ILE A 908 -32.67 -4.88 -22.76
N ASP A 909 -33.48 -3.87 -22.42
CA ASP A 909 -33.32 -3.10 -21.18
C ASP A 909 -33.43 -3.99 -19.94
N GLU A 910 -34.43 -4.88 -19.90
CA GLU A 910 -34.57 -5.86 -18.81
C GLU A 910 -33.34 -6.78 -18.72
N GLN A 911 -32.79 -7.21 -19.86
CA GLN A 911 -31.59 -8.06 -19.87
C GLN A 911 -30.34 -7.32 -19.39
N LEU A 912 -30.17 -6.07 -19.80
CA LEU A 912 -29.06 -5.22 -19.37
C LEU A 912 -29.06 -5.03 -17.86
N GLU A 913 -30.22 -4.70 -17.29
CA GLU A 913 -30.37 -4.56 -15.85
C GLU A 913 -30.06 -5.87 -15.13
N PHE A 914 -30.57 -6.99 -15.66
CA PHE A 914 -30.30 -8.31 -15.12
C PHE A 914 -28.81 -8.66 -15.09
N TYR A 915 -28.10 -8.60 -16.23
CA TYR A 915 -26.69 -9.00 -16.30
C TYR A 915 -25.75 -8.06 -15.53
N LYS A 916 -26.04 -6.75 -15.51
CA LYS A 916 -25.31 -5.80 -14.64
C LYS A 916 -25.47 -6.18 -13.17
N GLY A 917 -26.70 -6.51 -12.76
CA GLY A 917 -26.97 -7.02 -11.41
C GLY A 917 -26.22 -8.31 -11.08
N VAL A 918 -26.05 -9.24 -12.04
CA VAL A 918 -25.22 -10.44 -11.86
C VAL A 918 -23.76 -10.08 -11.66
N GLN A 919 -23.23 -9.18 -12.49
CA GLN A 919 -21.84 -8.74 -12.42
C GLN A 919 -21.51 -8.10 -11.07
N ASP A 920 -22.38 -7.22 -10.57
CA ASP A 920 -22.21 -6.58 -9.27
C ASP A 920 -22.15 -7.61 -8.14
N LYS A 921 -23.00 -8.64 -8.20
CA LYS A 921 -23.02 -9.74 -7.22
C LYS A 921 -21.73 -10.58 -7.28
N ILE A 922 -21.26 -10.93 -8.48
CA ILE A 922 -19.98 -11.65 -8.65
C ILE A 922 -18.81 -10.79 -8.15
N GLY A 923 -18.80 -9.50 -8.47
CA GLY A 923 -17.79 -8.54 -8.02
C GLY A 923 -17.76 -8.39 -6.49
N GLY A 924 -18.93 -8.33 -5.85
CA GLY A 924 -19.06 -8.35 -4.39
C GLY A 924 -18.47 -9.61 -3.77
N ALA A 925 -18.84 -10.78 -4.29
CA ALA A 925 -18.32 -12.05 -3.80
C ALA A 925 -16.81 -12.19 -3.97
N LEU A 926 -16.25 -11.82 -5.13
CA LEU A 926 -14.80 -11.83 -5.37
C LEU A 926 -14.04 -10.93 -4.39
N ARG A 927 -14.62 -9.77 -4.05
CA ARG A 927 -14.06 -8.84 -3.06
C ARG A 927 -14.04 -9.45 -1.66
N ASP A 928 -15.13 -10.09 -1.26
CA ASP A 928 -15.24 -10.72 0.05
C ASP A 928 -14.31 -11.93 0.20
N ILE A 929 -14.17 -12.74 -0.87
CA ILE A 929 -13.17 -13.81 -0.97
C ILE A 929 -11.75 -13.26 -0.76
N ASP A 930 -11.40 -12.19 -1.48
CA ASP A 930 -10.07 -11.58 -1.40
C ASP A 930 -9.78 -11.03 0.01
N LYS A 931 -10.77 -10.40 0.65
CA LYS A 931 -10.67 -9.92 2.04
C LYS A 931 -10.41 -11.06 3.03
N MET A 932 -11.14 -12.17 2.91
CA MET A 932 -10.95 -13.33 3.78
C MET A 932 -9.60 -14.01 3.53
N MET A 933 -9.19 -14.17 2.27
CA MET A 933 -7.90 -14.76 1.88
C MET A 933 -6.69 -13.95 2.37
N LYS A 934 -6.78 -12.62 2.30
CA LYS A 934 -5.75 -11.69 2.81
C LYS A 934 -5.79 -11.52 4.33
N GLY A 935 -6.79 -12.09 4.99
CA GLY A 935 -6.98 -11.95 6.44
C GLY A 935 -7.27 -10.50 6.85
N THR A 936 -7.97 -9.75 6.00
CA THR A 936 -8.46 -8.39 6.27
C THR A 936 -9.97 -8.35 6.50
N GLY A 937 -10.68 -9.46 6.27
CA GLY A 937 -12.10 -9.63 6.60
C GLY A 937 -12.35 -10.75 7.60
N THR A 938 -13.53 -10.74 8.22
CA THR A 938 -14.05 -11.80 9.11
C THR A 938 -15.52 -12.07 8.80
N ALA A 939 -15.96 -13.32 8.93
CA ALA A 939 -17.35 -13.73 8.73
C ALA A 939 -18.15 -13.61 10.04
N LEU A 940 -19.32 -12.96 9.98
CA LEU A 940 -20.19 -12.71 11.12
C LEU A 940 -21.61 -13.18 10.80
N VAL A 941 -22.30 -13.76 11.79
CA VAL A 941 -23.70 -14.21 11.64
C VAL A 941 -24.62 -13.02 11.86
N GLU A 942 -25.58 -12.80 10.96
CA GLU A 942 -26.62 -11.80 11.14
C GLU A 942 -27.81 -12.42 11.87
N THR A 943 -28.16 -11.90 13.04
CA THR A 943 -29.30 -12.36 13.84
C THR A 943 -30.03 -11.16 14.42
N GLU A 944 -31.32 -11.33 14.74
CA GLU A 944 -32.13 -10.28 15.37
C GLU A 944 -31.66 -9.90 16.78
N THR A 945 -30.84 -10.74 17.43
CA THR A 945 -30.36 -10.52 18.80
C THR A 945 -28.94 -9.98 18.87
N ILE A 946 -28.17 -10.01 17.77
CA ILE A 946 -26.75 -9.63 17.75
C ILE A 946 -26.51 -8.42 16.85
N LYS A 947 -25.80 -7.43 17.39
CA LYS A 947 -25.32 -6.26 16.64
C LYS A 947 -23.81 -6.12 16.76
N TYR A 948 -23.17 -5.77 15.64
CA TYR A 948 -21.72 -5.61 15.57
C TYR A 948 -21.35 -4.14 15.37
N THR A 949 -20.50 -3.62 16.24
CA THR A 949 -20.04 -2.22 16.21
C THR A 949 -18.51 -2.16 16.34
N VAL A 950 -17.89 -1.15 15.75
CA VAL A 950 -16.45 -0.90 15.91
C VAL A 950 -16.27 0.13 17.01
N LEU A 951 -15.47 -0.20 18.02
CA LEU A 951 -15.16 0.69 19.14
C LEU A 951 -13.65 0.91 19.24
N ASP A 952 -13.23 2.08 19.71
CA ASP A 952 -11.83 2.31 20.05
C ASP A 952 -11.46 1.55 21.34
N LYS A 953 -10.22 1.05 21.41
CA LYS A 953 -9.72 0.35 22.60
C LYS A 953 -9.83 1.23 23.84
N GLY A 954 -10.39 0.69 24.92
CA GLY A 954 -10.63 1.40 26.18
C GLY A 954 -12.03 2.00 26.32
N LYS A 955 -12.81 2.11 25.23
CA LYS A 955 -14.20 2.59 25.27
C LYS A 955 -15.23 1.46 25.41
N GLU A 956 -14.82 0.20 25.56
CA GLU A 956 -15.75 -0.93 25.52
C GLU A 956 -16.74 -0.97 26.69
N LYS A 957 -16.43 -0.26 27.79
CA LYS A 957 -17.21 -0.17 29.04
C LYS A 957 -17.62 1.26 29.40
N ALA A 958 -17.41 2.22 28.50
CA ALA A 958 -17.70 3.62 28.80
C ALA A 958 -19.24 3.84 28.79
N SER A 959 -19.76 4.58 29.76
CA SER A 959 -21.21 4.76 29.97
C SER A 959 -21.93 5.46 28.79
N ASP A 960 -21.18 6.18 27.96
CA ASP A 960 -21.63 6.85 26.74
C ASP A 960 -21.72 5.91 25.51
N THR A 961 -21.08 4.73 25.55
CA THR A 961 -21.17 3.70 24.50
C THR A 961 -22.25 2.66 24.79
N ALA A 962 -23.51 3.10 24.83
CA ALA A 962 -24.66 2.24 25.13
C ALA A 962 -24.70 0.96 24.27
N ILE A 963 -25.13 -0.16 24.88
CA ILE A 963 -25.43 -1.41 24.16
C ILE A 963 -26.55 -1.12 23.17
N GLN A 964 -26.29 -1.36 21.89
CA GLN A 964 -27.25 -1.04 20.85
C GLN A 964 -28.24 -2.18 20.66
N ALA A 965 -29.51 -1.96 21.02
CA ALA A 965 -30.59 -2.87 20.69
C ALA A 965 -30.91 -2.80 19.17
N ASN A 966 -31.35 -3.91 18.60
CA ASN A 966 -31.96 -3.92 17.28
C ASN A 966 -33.37 -3.31 17.37
N ALA A 967 -33.73 -2.43 16.43
CA ALA A 967 -35.07 -1.86 16.36
C ALA A 967 -36.04 -2.95 15.87
N SER A 968 -36.86 -3.52 16.76
CA SER A 968 -37.89 -4.49 16.37
C SER A 968 -39.10 -3.78 15.77
N GLY A 969 -39.46 -4.11 14.53
CA GLY A 969 -40.83 -3.98 14.01
C GLY A 969 -41.34 -5.36 13.57
N PRO A 970 -42.65 -5.66 13.67
CA PRO A 970 -43.20 -6.93 13.18
C PRO A 970 -43.14 -6.96 11.64
N ALA A 971 -42.61 -8.04 11.08
CA ALA A 971 -42.32 -8.17 9.64
C ALA A 971 -43.59 -8.13 8.77
N PRO A 972 -43.51 -7.70 7.50
CA PRO A 972 -44.16 -8.42 6.43
C PRO A 972 -43.30 -9.64 6.07
N VAL A 973 -43.87 -10.82 6.23
CA VAL A 973 -43.42 -12.02 5.52
C VAL A 973 -43.54 -11.72 4.03
N VAL A 974 -42.42 -11.39 3.39
CA VAL A 974 -42.33 -11.47 1.92
C VAL A 974 -41.87 -12.88 1.61
N HIS A 975 -42.84 -13.76 1.32
CA HIS A 975 -42.56 -14.96 0.55
C HIS A 975 -42.10 -14.52 -0.84
N GLY A 976 -40.79 -14.49 -1.03
CA GLY A 976 -40.14 -14.16 -2.28
C GLY A 976 -38.79 -14.85 -2.35
N THR A 977 -38.73 -15.91 -3.13
CA THR A 977 -37.57 -16.76 -3.49
C THR A 977 -37.08 -17.80 -2.47
N VAL A 978 -36.75 -18.95 -3.05
CA VAL A 978 -36.80 -20.30 -2.49
C VAL A 978 -35.48 -20.63 -1.80
N ASN A 979 -35.34 -20.36 -0.49
CA ASN A 979 -34.19 -20.87 0.27
C ASN A 979 -34.25 -22.41 0.37
N ALA A 980 -33.18 -23.08 -0.01
CA ALA A 980 -33.05 -24.55 0.05
C ALA A 980 -32.90 -25.10 1.49
N ASP A 981 -32.71 -24.23 2.49
CA ASP A 981 -32.86 -24.53 3.92
C ASP A 981 -33.10 -23.20 4.67
N PRO A 982 -34.34 -22.84 5.02
CA PRO A 982 -34.62 -21.63 5.79
C PRO A 982 -33.97 -21.63 7.19
N ASP A 983 -33.47 -22.77 7.66
CA ASP A 983 -32.83 -22.92 8.97
C ASP A 983 -31.29 -22.75 8.91
N ALA A 984 -30.71 -22.48 7.74
CA ALA A 984 -29.27 -22.28 7.58
C ALA A 984 -28.82 -20.85 7.95
N PRO A 985 -27.76 -20.68 8.76
CA PRO A 985 -27.28 -19.35 9.17
C PRO A 985 -26.65 -18.56 8.02
N ILE A 986 -27.03 -17.29 7.89
CA ILE A 986 -26.48 -16.34 6.90
C ILE A 986 -25.25 -15.63 7.48
N PHE A 987 -24.14 -15.68 6.75
CA PHE A 987 -22.90 -15.00 7.12
C PHE A 987 -22.63 -13.79 6.23
N LYS A 988 -22.21 -12.68 6.83
CA LYS A 988 -21.69 -11.50 6.13
C LYS A 988 -20.21 -11.31 6.41
N VAL A 989 -19.43 -11.01 5.36
CA VAL A 989 -18.02 -10.63 5.52
C VAL A 989 -17.96 -9.16 5.88
N LYS A 990 -17.31 -8.85 7.00
CA LYS A 990 -16.99 -7.47 7.40
C LYS A 990 -15.49 -7.28 7.46
N ASP A 991 -15.06 -6.04 7.28
CA ASP A 991 -13.66 -5.67 7.46
C ASP A 991 -13.26 -5.86 8.92
N ILE A 992 -12.04 -6.36 9.11
CA ILE A 992 -11.41 -6.40 10.43
C ILE A 992 -11.15 -4.96 10.89
N PRO A 993 -11.52 -4.59 12.14
CA PRO A 993 -11.24 -3.26 12.68
C PRO A 993 -9.76 -2.88 12.59
N LYS A 994 -9.47 -1.57 12.43
CA LYS A 994 -8.09 -1.08 12.34
C LYS A 994 -7.34 -1.29 13.67
N ALA A 995 -6.02 -1.26 13.61
CA ALA A 995 -5.18 -1.25 14.83
C ALA A 995 -5.60 -0.09 15.75
N GLY A 996 -5.77 -0.37 17.05
CA GLY A 996 -6.34 0.57 18.02
C GLY A 996 -7.85 0.46 18.23
N GLN A 997 -8.54 -0.37 17.43
CA GLN A 997 -9.98 -0.61 17.53
C GLN A 997 -10.30 -2.08 17.82
N VAL A 998 -11.51 -2.35 18.29
CA VAL A 998 -12.06 -3.68 18.55
C VAL A 998 -13.43 -3.82 17.92
N LEU A 999 -13.83 -5.06 17.59
CA LEU A 999 -15.18 -5.39 17.17
C LEU A 999 -16.01 -5.72 18.41
N ALA A 1000 -16.98 -4.88 18.76
CA ALA A 1000 -17.96 -5.17 19.78
C ALA A 1000 -19.15 -5.95 19.20
N ILE A 1001 -19.61 -6.92 19.98
CA ILE A 1001 -20.69 -7.85 19.69
C ILE A 1001 -21.71 -7.67 20.83
N ASP A 1002 -22.74 -6.89 20.55
CA ASP A 1002 -23.83 -6.57 21.47
C ASP A 1002 -24.92 -7.64 21.31
N ILE A 1003 -25.21 -8.39 22.37
CA ILE A 1003 -26.24 -9.43 22.39
C ILE A 1003 -27.39 -8.92 23.24
N THR A 1004 -28.54 -8.69 22.62
CA THR A 1004 -29.75 -8.15 23.26
C THR A 1004 -30.95 -9.06 22.98
N HIS A 1005 -31.64 -9.48 24.05
CA HIS A 1005 -32.88 -10.23 23.96
C HIS A 1005 -34.06 -9.33 24.33
N PRO A 1006 -34.91 -8.93 23.35
CA PRO A 1006 -36.02 -8.03 23.61
C PRO A 1006 -37.06 -8.69 24.53
N ASN A 1007 -37.82 -7.88 25.25
CA ASN A 1007 -38.92 -8.38 26.08
C ASN A 1007 -40.16 -8.66 25.21
N PRO A 1008 -40.57 -9.93 25.04
CA PRO A 1008 -41.65 -10.29 24.15
C PRO A 1008 -43.02 -9.75 24.59
N THR A 1009 -43.19 -9.39 25.87
CA THR A 1009 -44.48 -8.91 26.40
C THR A 1009 -44.67 -7.40 26.30
N THR A 1010 -43.64 -6.62 25.95
CA THR A 1010 -43.71 -5.15 25.91
C THR A 1010 -42.80 -4.61 24.80
N PRO A 1011 -43.35 -4.30 23.61
CA PRO A 1011 -42.61 -3.64 22.54
C PRO A 1011 -42.02 -2.31 23.04
N GLY A 1012 -40.70 -2.15 22.94
CA GLY A 1012 -39.98 -0.97 23.45
C GLY A 1012 -39.64 -0.98 24.96
N GLY A 1013 -39.99 -2.03 25.70
CA GLY A 1013 -39.59 -2.22 27.10
C GLY A 1013 -38.11 -2.61 27.28
N ALA A 1014 -37.63 -2.56 28.52
CA ALA A 1014 -36.26 -2.98 28.84
C ALA A 1014 -36.05 -4.46 28.45
N PRO A 1015 -34.93 -4.80 27.79
CA PRO A 1015 -34.65 -6.16 27.32
C PRO A 1015 -34.48 -7.15 28.48
N VAL A 1016 -34.82 -8.42 28.22
CA VAL A 1016 -34.71 -9.52 29.19
C VAL A 1016 -33.24 -9.85 29.50
N SER A 1017 -32.36 -9.64 28.53
CA SER A 1017 -30.92 -9.77 28.69
C SER A 1017 -30.18 -8.81 27.75
N GLN A 1018 -29.10 -8.22 28.23
CA GLN A 1018 -28.11 -7.48 27.46
C GLN A 1018 -26.70 -7.90 27.86
N SER A 1019 -25.80 -7.97 26.88
CA SER A 1019 -24.41 -8.33 27.10
C SER A 1019 -23.51 -7.84 25.97
N ARG A 1020 -22.21 -7.73 26.22
CA ARG A 1020 -21.22 -7.33 25.21
C ARG A 1020 -19.98 -8.22 25.25
N VAL A 1021 -19.60 -8.73 24.08
CA VAL A 1021 -18.29 -9.38 23.83
C VAL A 1021 -17.47 -8.46 22.92
N THR A 1022 -16.17 -8.37 23.12
CA THR A 1022 -15.28 -7.66 22.18
C THR A 1022 -14.21 -8.57 21.61
N VAL A 1023 -13.87 -8.36 20.34
CA VAL A 1023 -12.85 -9.09 19.60
C VAL A 1023 -11.78 -8.10 19.13
N ASP A 1024 -10.58 -8.27 19.64
CA ASP A 1024 -9.38 -7.54 19.25
C ASP A 1024 -8.56 -8.42 18.30
N TYR A 1025 -8.53 -8.02 17.03
CA TYR A 1025 -7.75 -8.66 15.97
C TYR A 1025 -6.28 -8.18 15.92
N HIS A 1026 -5.93 -7.19 16.77
CA HIS A 1026 -4.61 -6.57 16.87
C HIS A 1026 -4.11 -6.47 18.33
N PRO A 1027 -4.07 -7.56 19.12
CA PRO A 1027 -3.73 -7.52 20.55
C PRO A 1027 -2.23 -7.45 20.84
N GLY A 1028 -1.37 -7.50 19.81
CA GLY A 1028 0.10 -7.51 19.94
C GLY A 1028 0.80 -7.80 18.60
N PRO A 1029 2.14 -7.95 18.58
CA PRO A 1029 2.88 -8.28 17.36
C PRO A 1029 2.41 -9.62 16.77
N ALA A 1030 2.38 -9.72 15.44
CA ALA A 1030 2.09 -10.99 14.77
C ALA A 1030 3.17 -12.03 15.11
N ASN A 1031 2.77 -13.28 15.26
CA ASN A 1031 3.75 -14.36 15.47
C ASN A 1031 4.58 -14.57 14.18
N THR A 1032 5.81 -15.04 14.35
CA THR A 1032 6.76 -15.33 13.25
C THR A 1032 6.28 -16.39 12.26
N ASP A 1033 5.24 -17.15 12.60
CA ASP A 1033 4.61 -18.17 11.76
C ASP A 1033 3.47 -17.61 10.87
N GLY A 1034 3.24 -16.30 10.89
CA GLY A 1034 2.17 -15.63 10.16
C GLY A 1034 0.78 -15.72 10.84
N SER A 1035 0.69 -16.29 12.04
CA SER A 1035 -0.55 -16.25 12.84
C SER A 1035 -0.72 -14.88 13.51
N ARG A 1036 -1.91 -14.28 13.36
CA ARG A 1036 -2.29 -13.08 14.12
C ARG A 1036 -2.96 -13.54 15.41
N PRO A 1037 -2.45 -13.19 16.60
CA PRO A 1037 -3.15 -13.48 17.84
C PRO A 1037 -4.50 -12.74 17.84
N ILE A 1038 -5.57 -13.41 18.24
CA ILE A 1038 -6.91 -12.81 18.43
C ILE A 1038 -7.20 -12.84 19.92
N ARG A 1039 -7.71 -11.74 20.46
CA ARG A 1039 -8.13 -11.65 21.85
C ARG A 1039 -9.62 -11.38 21.92
N VAL A 1040 -10.35 -12.26 22.57
CA VAL A 1040 -11.78 -12.08 22.86
C VAL A 1040 -11.95 -11.73 24.33
N ASN A 1041 -12.84 -10.80 24.65
CA ASN A 1041 -13.13 -10.36 26.01
C ASN A 1041 -14.64 -10.31 26.26
N ILE A 1042 -15.07 -10.80 27.43
CA ILE A 1042 -16.43 -10.58 27.93
C ILE A 1042 -16.42 -9.20 28.61
N ALA A 1043 -16.76 -8.17 27.86
CA ALA A 1043 -16.69 -6.79 28.31
C ALA A 1043 -17.80 -6.47 29.33
N GLU A 1044 -19.03 -6.91 29.05
CA GLU A 1044 -20.20 -6.74 29.91
C GLU A 1044 -20.97 -8.07 29.98
N ALA A 1045 -21.08 -8.65 31.17
CA ALA A 1045 -21.65 -9.99 31.35
C ALA A 1045 -23.17 -9.96 31.18
N ALA A 1046 -23.74 -11.04 30.63
CA ALA A 1046 -25.17 -11.14 30.37
C ALA A 1046 -26.02 -10.96 31.64
N THR A 1047 -27.06 -10.12 31.52
CA THR A 1047 -28.14 -10.00 32.50
C THR A 1047 -29.19 -11.10 32.27
N GLY A 1048 -30.04 -11.41 33.26
CA GLY A 1048 -31.14 -12.38 33.07
C GLY A 1048 -30.80 -13.88 33.28
N GLY A 1049 -29.63 -14.21 33.83
CA GLY A 1049 -29.30 -15.55 34.36
C GLY A 1049 -28.38 -16.43 33.49
N ASP A 1050 -28.12 -17.64 33.97
CA ASP A 1050 -27.07 -18.53 33.43
C ASP A 1050 -27.27 -18.93 31.98
N LYS A 1051 -28.52 -19.01 31.52
CA LYS A 1051 -28.85 -19.34 30.14
C LYS A 1051 -28.23 -18.36 29.14
N PHE A 1052 -28.36 -17.05 29.38
CA PHE A 1052 -27.81 -16.02 28.50
C PHE A 1052 -26.30 -15.86 28.65
N LEU A 1053 -25.76 -16.13 29.84
CA LEU A 1053 -24.30 -16.19 30.03
C LEU A 1053 -23.66 -17.34 29.25
N ALA A 1054 -24.35 -18.49 29.14
CA ALA A 1054 -23.89 -19.61 28.32
C ALA A 1054 -23.88 -19.25 26.83
N GLU A 1055 -24.93 -18.60 26.32
CA GLU A 1055 -24.96 -18.08 24.95
C GLU A 1055 -23.85 -17.05 24.69
N GLN A 1056 -23.65 -16.10 25.60
CA GLN A 1056 -22.58 -15.11 25.50
C GLN A 1056 -21.20 -15.78 25.43
N ALA A 1057 -20.96 -16.79 26.27
CA ALA A 1057 -19.73 -17.57 26.28
C ALA A 1057 -19.54 -18.36 24.97
N MET A 1058 -20.62 -18.93 24.41
CA MET A 1058 -20.60 -19.58 23.10
C MET A 1058 -20.26 -18.60 21.98
N GLU A 1059 -20.83 -17.38 21.99
CA GLU A 1059 -20.54 -16.35 20.99
C GLU A 1059 -19.06 -15.88 21.08
N ALA A 1060 -18.53 -15.72 22.30
CA ALA A 1060 -17.12 -15.42 22.51
C ALA A 1060 -16.20 -16.54 22.01
N ALA A 1061 -16.51 -17.80 22.35
CA ALA A 1061 -15.76 -18.97 21.90
C ALA A 1061 -15.81 -19.14 20.38
N LYS A 1062 -16.97 -18.89 19.75
CA LYS A 1062 -17.15 -18.93 18.28
C LYS A 1062 -16.21 -17.93 17.60
N ASN A 1063 -16.19 -16.68 18.06
CA ASN A 1063 -15.35 -15.64 17.46
C ASN A 1063 -13.85 -15.82 17.75
N LEU A 1064 -13.50 -16.55 18.81
CA LEU A 1064 -12.13 -16.97 19.08
C LEU A 1064 -11.68 -18.11 18.15
N LEU A 1065 -12.50 -19.16 18.02
CA LEU A 1065 -12.13 -20.41 17.34
C LEU A 1065 -12.28 -20.34 15.82
N LYS A 1066 -13.21 -19.54 15.27
CA LYS A 1066 -13.46 -19.48 13.82
C LYS A 1066 -12.24 -19.02 13.01
N ASP A 1067 -11.37 -18.22 13.61
CA ASP A 1067 -10.19 -17.63 12.98
C ASP A 1067 -8.87 -18.24 13.53
N TRP A 1068 -8.97 -19.24 14.41
CA TRP A 1068 -7.82 -19.94 15.01
C TRP A 1068 -7.31 -21.03 14.08
N ASN A 1069 -5.98 -21.11 13.88
CA ASN A 1069 -5.36 -22.00 12.90
C ASN A 1069 -4.88 -23.34 13.48
N GLY A 1070 -5.11 -23.60 14.77
CA GLY A 1070 -4.67 -24.80 15.48
C GLY A 1070 -3.20 -24.83 15.92
N LYS A 1071 -2.38 -23.83 15.52
CA LYS A 1071 -0.94 -23.82 15.82
C LYS A 1071 -0.63 -23.22 17.20
N SER A 1072 -1.31 -22.13 17.55
CA SER A 1072 -1.10 -21.42 18.82
C SER A 1072 -1.96 -22.02 19.96
N PRO A 1073 -1.51 -21.95 21.23
CA PRO A 1073 -2.36 -22.30 22.36
C PRO A 1073 -3.51 -21.30 22.54
N ILE A 1074 -4.66 -21.80 22.99
CA ILE A 1074 -5.83 -21.00 23.38
C ILE A 1074 -5.65 -20.55 24.83
N ARG A 1075 -5.37 -19.27 25.05
CA ARG A 1075 -5.12 -18.71 26.39
C ARG A 1075 -6.39 -18.12 26.97
N LEU A 1076 -6.90 -18.71 28.05
CA LEU A 1076 -8.03 -18.19 28.81
C LEU A 1076 -7.51 -17.43 30.04
N ASN A 1077 -7.74 -16.11 30.07
CA ASN A 1077 -7.31 -15.24 31.17
C ASN A 1077 -8.45 -15.02 32.17
N GLY A 1078 -8.34 -15.60 33.37
CA GLY A 1078 -9.28 -15.41 34.46
C GLY A 1078 -9.00 -14.17 35.31
N VAL A 1079 -10.05 -13.51 35.79
CA VAL A 1079 -9.96 -12.38 36.72
C VAL A 1079 -10.58 -12.78 38.05
N HIS A 1080 -9.92 -12.43 39.16
CA HIS A 1080 -10.45 -12.64 40.52
C HIS A 1080 -11.89 -12.09 40.65
N GLY A 1081 -12.80 -12.88 41.23
CA GLY A 1081 -14.22 -12.55 41.35
C GLY A 1081 -15.09 -12.80 40.10
N LYS A 1082 -14.51 -13.37 39.02
CA LYS A 1082 -15.22 -13.71 37.77
C LYS A 1082 -15.09 -15.19 37.37
N ASP A 1083 -15.07 -16.05 38.38
CA ASP A 1083 -14.85 -17.49 38.23
C ASP A 1083 -15.91 -18.17 37.37
N LYS A 1084 -17.17 -17.76 37.52
CA LYS A 1084 -18.31 -18.30 36.74
C LYS A 1084 -18.20 -17.99 35.25
N GLN A 1085 -17.77 -16.78 34.89
CA GLN A 1085 -17.57 -16.40 33.49
C GLN A 1085 -16.43 -17.21 32.86
N LEU A 1086 -15.36 -17.48 33.61
CA LEU A 1086 -14.26 -18.34 33.15
C LEU A 1086 -14.73 -19.79 32.97
N GLN A 1087 -15.53 -20.33 33.90
CA GLN A 1087 -16.14 -21.66 33.81
C GLN A 1087 -16.99 -21.82 32.54
N PHE A 1088 -17.86 -20.85 32.27
CA PHE A 1088 -18.76 -20.88 31.12
C PHE A 1088 -17.98 -20.70 29.80
N LEU A 1089 -17.01 -19.79 29.75
CA LEU A 1089 -16.15 -19.61 28.58
C LEU A 1089 -15.31 -20.85 28.27
N TRP A 1090 -14.71 -21.50 29.29
CA TRP A 1090 -13.99 -22.75 29.10
C TRP A 1090 -14.91 -23.87 28.58
N THR A 1091 -16.11 -23.98 29.13
CA THR A 1091 -17.11 -24.97 28.70
C THR A 1091 -17.51 -24.74 27.25
N ALA A 1092 -17.76 -23.48 26.86
CA ALA A 1092 -18.07 -23.08 25.49
C ALA A 1092 -16.92 -23.37 24.51
N VAL A 1093 -15.68 -23.03 24.86
CA VAL A 1093 -14.49 -23.33 24.05
C VAL A 1093 -14.31 -24.83 23.88
N CYS A 1094 -14.53 -25.64 24.92
CA CYS A 1094 -14.49 -27.09 24.80
C CYS A 1094 -15.59 -27.62 23.88
N ARG A 1095 -16.83 -27.12 24.03
CA ARG A 1095 -17.98 -27.61 23.27
C ARG A 1095 -17.90 -27.26 21.78
N LEU A 1096 -17.56 -26.01 21.45
CA LEU A 1096 -17.34 -25.62 20.06
C LEU A 1096 -16.05 -26.22 19.51
N GLY A 1097 -15.01 -26.30 20.35
CA GLY A 1097 -13.74 -26.90 19.97
C GLY A 1097 -13.87 -28.33 19.45
N GLU A 1098 -14.76 -29.16 20.02
CA GLU A 1098 -15.02 -30.51 19.52
C GLU A 1098 -15.45 -30.56 18.04
N GLU A 1099 -16.01 -29.47 17.51
CA GLU A 1099 -16.39 -29.34 16.10
C GLU A 1099 -15.23 -28.81 15.21
N HIS A 1100 -14.16 -28.30 15.82
CA HIS A 1100 -13.01 -27.72 15.12
C HIS A 1100 -11.94 -28.79 14.84
N PRO A 1101 -11.47 -28.96 13.58
CA PRO A 1101 -10.69 -30.12 13.15
C PRO A 1101 -9.30 -30.26 13.82
N LYS A 1102 -8.77 -29.15 14.33
CA LYS A 1102 -7.44 -29.08 14.97
C LYS A 1102 -7.50 -28.85 16.48
N PHE A 1103 -8.69 -28.87 17.06
CA PHE A 1103 -8.84 -28.62 18.48
C PHE A 1103 -8.51 -29.87 19.29
N SER A 1104 -7.79 -29.63 20.37
CA SER A 1104 -7.67 -30.56 21.47
C SER A 1104 -7.60 -29.74 22.75
N ARG A 1105 -8.07 -30.33 23.85
CA ARG A 1105 -8.18 -29.62 25.13
C ARG A 1105 -6.83 -29.26 25.75
N ASP A 1106 -5.78 -30.00 25.40
CA ASP A 1106 -4.37 -29.71 25.75
C ASP A 1106 -3.87 -28.37 25.18
N LYS A 1107 -4.55 -27.82 24.16
CA LYS A 1107 -4.25 -26.50 23.61
C LYS A 1107 -4.73 -25.36 24.52
N ILE A 1108 -5.52 -25.63 25.57
CA ILE A 1108 -6.03 -24.60 26.47
C ILE A 1108 -5.02 -24.32 27.59
N GLU A 1109 -4.52 -23.08 27.64
CA GLU A 1109 -3.68 -22.54 28.71
C GLU A 1109 -4.49 -21.60 29.60
N PHE A 1110 -4.44 -21.77 30.92
CA PHE A 1110 -5.03 -20.83 31.87
C PHE A 1110 -4.00 -19.80 32.34
N ARG A 1111 -4.39 -18.53 32.40
CA ARG A 1111 -3.61 -17.45 33.01
C ARG A 1111 -4.51 -16.53 33.85
N GLY A 1112 -3.91 -15.65 34.63
CA GLY A 1112 -4.63 -14.65 35.44
C GLY A 1112 -4.86 -15.07 36.90
N THR A 1113 -5.74 -14.35 37.60
CA THR A 1113 -5.89 -14.39 39.08
C THR A 1113 -7.13 -15.12 39.57
N SER A 1114 -7.94 -15.69 38.68
CA SER A 1114 -9.08 -16.54 39.05
C SER A 1114 -8.61 -17.86 39.68
N SER A 1115 -9.29 -18.32 40.72
CA SER A 1115 -9.04 -19.58 41.41
C SER A 1115 -9.73 -20.78 40.74
N TRP A 1116 -10.70 -20.55 39.85
CA TRP A 1116 -11.43 -21.61 39.18
C TRP A 1116 -10.57 -22.41 38.20
N ARG A 1117 -10.71 -23.73 38.22
CA ARG A 1117 -10.01 -24.69 37.34
C ARG A 1117 -10.99 -25.80 36.91
N PRO A 1118 -10.76 -26.46 35.77
CA PRO A 1118 -11.72 -27.41 35.18
C PRO A 1118 -11.80 -28.76 35.91
N ASP A 1119 -11.05 -28.96 37.00
CA ASP A 1119 -10.89 -30.26 37.68
C ASP A 1119 -12.22 -30.87 38.17
N ASN A 1120 -13.21 -30.04 38.48
CA ASN A 1120 -14.54 -30.48 38.94
C ASN A 1120 -15.59 -30.63 37.81
N GLU A 1121 -15.28 -30.18 36.59
CA GLU A 1121 -16.21 -30.27 35.46
C GLU A 1121 -16.23 -31.67 34.83
N ARG A 1122 -15.18 -32.47 35.02
CA ARG A 1122 -15.03 -33.79 34.39
C ARG A 1122 -14.42 -34.83 35.32
N SER A 1123 -14.85 -36.07 35.14
CA SER A 1123 -14.23 -37.27 35.74
C SER A 1123 -14.10 -38.35 34.66
N PHE A 1124 -12.95 -39.03 34.60
CA PHE A 1124 -12.61 -40.06 33.60
C PHE A 1124 -12.97 -39.69 32.14
N GLY A 1125 -12.69 -38.45 31.73
CA GLY A 1125 -12.96 -37.99 30.36
C GLY A 1125 -14.44 -37.80 30.03
N ARG A 1126 -15.34 -37.75 31.01
CA ARG A 1126 -16.76 -37.39 30.82
C ARG A 1126 -17.14 -36.20 31.69
N TYR A 1127 -18.12 -35.42 31.28
CA TYR A 1127 -18.67 -34.32 32.09
C TYR A 1127 -19.42 -34.88 33.31
N THR A 1128 -19.19 -34.29 34.49
CA THR A 1128 -19.89 -34.68 35.73
C THR A 1128 -21.34 -34.20 35.70
N ALA A 1129 -22.24 -34.84 36.45
CA ALA A 1129 -23.65 -34.41 36.54
C ALA A 1129 -23.80 -32.97 37.09
N GLU A 1130 -22.82 -32.53 37.89
CA GLU A 1130 -22.76 -31.20 38.52
C GLU A 1130 -22.07 -30.14 37.65
N SER A 1131 -21.51 -30.53 36.50
CA SER A 1131 -20.82 -29.61 35.58
C SER A 1131 -21.74 -28.54 35.00
N ALA A 1132 -21.17 -27.38 34.67
CA ALA A 1132 -21.89 -26.33 33.93
C ALA A 1132 -22.39 -26.86 32.58
N TYR A 1133 -21.63 -27.78 31.98
CA TYR A 1133 -22.03 -28.47 30.75
C TYR A 1133 -23.36 -29.21 30.89
N LYS A 1134 -23.51 -30.09 31.89
CA LYS A 1134 -24.73 -30.89 32.09
C LYS A 1134 -25.92 -30.07 32.59
N LYS A 1135 -25.70 -29.15 33.54
CA LYS A 1135 -26.80 -28.38 34.14
C LYS A 1135 -27.31 -27.25 33.26
N VAL A 1136 -26.41 -26.57 32.54
CA VAL A 1136 -26.75 -25.36 31.78
C VAL A 1136 -26.67 -25.61 30.28
N PHE A 1137 -25.55 -26.07 29.73
CA PHE A 1137 -25.37 -26.16 28.28
C PHE A 1137 -26.23 -27.26 27.63
N GLU A 1138 -26.37 -28.43 28.26
CA GLU A 1138 -27.33 -29.48 27.84
C GLU A 1138 -28.69 -29.38 28.53
N GLY A 1139 -28.83 -28.48 29.51
CA GLY A 1139 -30.05 -28.25 30.28
C GLY A 1139 -30.76 -26.96 29.87
N SER A 1140 -30.76 -25.96 30.75
CA SER A 1140 -31.55 -24.73 30.60
C SER A 1140 -31.21 -23.86 29.39
N ALA A 1141 -30.00 -23.97 28.84
CA ALA A 1141 -29.51 -23.19 27.70
C ALA A 1141 -29.44 -23.98 26.38
N LYS A 1142 -29.88 -25.24 26.36
CA LYS A 1142 -29.67 -26.17 25.24
C LYS A 1142 -30.02 -25.58 23.87
N SER A 1143 -31.19 -24.96 23.73
CA SER A 1143 -31.64 -24.40 22.44
C SER A 1143 -30.73 -23.29 21.92
N LEU A 1144 -30.22 -22.41 22.81
CA LEU A 1144 -29.30 -21.33 22.43
C LEU A 1144 -27.91 -21.87 22.11
N VAL A 1145 -27.45 -22.86 22.89
CA VAL A 1145 -26.16 -23.52 22.68
C VAL A 1145 -26.14 -24.28 21.35
N ASP A 1146 -27.17 -25.08 21.08
CA ASP A 1146 -27.27 -25.86 19.84
C ASP A 1146 -27.29 -24.94 18.61
N ALA A 1147 -28.04 -23.82 18.65
CA ALA A 1147 -28.00 -22.81 17.59
C ALA A 1147 -26.58 -22.28 17.33
N LYS A 1148 -25.81 -21.97 18.38
CA LYS A 1148 -24.41 -21.52 18.24
C LYS A 1148 -23.46 -22.61 17.76
N VAL A 1149 -23.73 -23.87 18.13
CA VAL A 1149 -23.00 -25.03 17.59
C VAL A 1149 -23.26 -25.15 16.09
N ASP A 1150 -24.50 -25.01 15.64
CA ASP A 1150 -24.86 -25.15 14.22
C ASP A 1150 -24.29 -24.00 13.37
N GLU A 1151 -24.33 -22.76 13.88
CA GLU A 1151 -23.60 -21.62 13.31
C GLU A 1151 -22.10 -21.93 13.17
N PHE A 1152 -21.46 -22.44 14.23
CA PHE A 1152 -20.03 -22.73 14.18
C PHE A 1152 -19.70 -23.89 13.23
N LYS A 1153 -20.48 -24.97 13.25
CA LYS A 1153 -20.36 -26.11 12.32
C LYS A 1153 -20.45 -25.65 10.87
N ALA A 1154 -21.32 -24.70 10.53
CA ALA A 1154 -21.40 -24.16 9.19
C ALA A 1154 -20.08 -23.51 8.72
N LEU A 1155 -19.29 -22.92 9.64
CA LEU A 1155 -17.98 -22.32 9.34
C LEU A 1155 -16.82 -23.33 9.27
N VAL A 1156 -16.86 -24.40 10.07
CA VAL A 1156 -15.68 -25.28 10.24
C VAL A 1156 -15.85 -26.69 9.65
N ASN A 1157 -17.08 -27.17 9.38
CA ASN A 1157 -17.33 -28.53 8.88
C ASN A 1157 -16.83 -28.71 7.44
N LYS A 1158 -16.05 -29.77 7.20
CA LYS A 1158 -15.43 -30.09 5.89
C LYS A 1158 -16.42 -30.63 4.86
N ASP A 1159 -17.45 -31.37 5.27
CA ASP A 1159 -18.40 -32.04 4.38
C ASP A 1159 -19.43 -31.05 3.84
N LYS A 1160 -19.98 -30.19 4.71
CA LYS A 1160 -20.83 -29.06 4.27
C LYS A 1160 -20.09 -28.16 3.28
N ARG A 1161 -18.79 -27.89 3.50
CA ARG A 1161 -17.96 -27.13 2.55
C ARG A 1161 -17.73 -27.83 1.22
N ASN A 1162 -17.48 -29.13 1.20
CA ASN A 1162 -17.35 -29.88 -0.06
C ASN A 1162 -18.66 -29.89 -0.85
N ALA A 1163 -19.81 -29.94 -0.16
CA ALA A 1163 -21.12 -29.81 -0.78
C ALA A 1163 -21.33 -28.41 -1.39
N ILE A 1164 -20.94 -27.35 -0.68
CA ILE A 1164 -20.97 -25.96 -1.18
C ILE A 1164 -20.02 -25.76 -2.37
N ASP A 1165 -18.76 -26.24 -2.28
CA ASP A 1165 -17.78 -26.17 -3.38
C ASP A 1165 -18.28 -26.90 -4.63
N LYS A 1166 -18.92 -28.06 -4.44
CA LYS A 1166 -19.55 -28.81 -5.53
C LYS A 1166 -20.79 -28.08 -6.08
N GLY A 1167 -21.63 -27.52 -5.20
CA GLY A 1167 -22.81 -26.73 -5.55
C GLY A 1167 -22.43 -25.52 -6.41
N VAL A 1168 -21.52 -24.68 -5.91
CA VAL A 1168 -20.97 -23.53 -6.63
C VAL A 1168 -20.39 -23.94 -7.97
N LYS A 1169 -19.54 -24.98 -8.02
CA LYS A 1169 -18.94 -25.43 -9.28
C LYS A 1169 -19.98 -25.92 -10.26
N SER A 1170 -20.95 -26.68 -9.79
CA SER A 1170 -22.06 -27.17 -10.60
C SER A 1170 -22.93 -26.02 -11.07
N ALA A 1171 -23.28 -25.05 -10.23
CA ALA A 1171 -24.07 -23.88 -10.60
C ALA A 1171 -23.30 -22.97 -11.58
N THR A 1172 -22.02 -22.73 -11.35
CA THR A 1172 -21.15 -21.93 -12.24
C THR A 1172 -20.93 -22.63 -13.58
N SER A 1173 -20.69 -23.95 -13.56
CA SER A 1173 -20.58 -24.75 -14.79
C SER A 1173 -21.91 -24.79 -15.52
N LEU A 1174 -23.01 -25.15 -14.85
CA LEU A 1174 -24.34 -25.16 -15.46
C LEU A 1174 -24.74 -23.79 -15.98
N PHE A 1175 -24.40 -22.70 -15.29
CA PHE A 1175 -24.68 -21.36 -15.77
C PHE A 1175 -23.86 -21.05 -17.03
N ARG A 1176 -22.55 -21.36 -17.03
CA ARG A 1176 -21.69 -21.27 -18.22
C ARG A 1176 -22.21 -22.11 -19.37
N ASP A 1177 -22.53 -23.38 -19.09
CA ASP A 1177 -23.09 -24.34 -20.04
C ASP A 1177 -24.48 -23.86 -20.52
N SER A 1178 -25.26 -23.17 -19.67
CA SER A 1178 -26.58 -22.61 -20.03
C SER A 1178 -26.49 -21.32 -20.85
N LEU A 1179 -25.47 -20.49 -20.60
CA LEU A 1179 -25.08 -19.39 -21.48
C LEU A 1179 -24.71 -19.94 -22.87
N ASP A 1180 -24.19 -21.18 -22.93
CA ASP A 1180 -23.92 -21.90 -24.17
C ASP A 1180 -25.17 -22.65 -24.73
N GLU A 1181 -26.10 -23.12 -23.87
CA GLU A 1181 -27.39 -23.76 -24.20
C GLU A 1181 -28.52 -22.75 -24.48
N GLY A 1182 -28.17 -21.68 -25.19
CA GLY A 1182 -29.11 -20.84 -25.94
C GLY A 1182 -28.87 -20.91 -27.45
N ARG A 1183 -27.68 -21.36 -27.88
CA ARG A 1183 -27.29 -21.79 -29.23
C ARG A 1183 -25.81 -22.17 -29.22
N LYS A 1184 -25.52 -23.46 -29.35
CA LYS A 1184 -24.15 -24.05 -29.42
C LYS A 1184 -23.23 -23.47 -30.50
N GLN A 1185 -23.69 -22.58 -31.38
CA GLN A 1185 -22.91 -22.03 -32.48
C GLN A 1185 -22.61 -20.52 -32.39
N ASP A 1186 -23.20 -19.75 -31.46
CA ASP A 1186 -23.37 -18.31 -31.69
C ASP A 1186 -22.99 -17.31 -30.59
N ILE A 1187 -22.51 -17.65 -29.39
CA ILE A 1187 -22.05 -16.59 -28.44
C ILE A 1187 -20.56 -16.73 -28.14
N ALA A 1188 -20.08 -17.86 -27.61
CA ALA A 1188 -18.64 -18.04 -27.41
C ALA A 1188 -17.87 -18.14 -28.75
N THR A 1189 -18.49 -18.72 -29.79
CA THR A 1189 -17.90 -18.86 -31.12
C THR A 1189 -18.07 -17.60 -31.98
N ARG A 1190 -19.17 -16.83 -31.81
CA ARG A 1190 -19.29 -15.48 -32.38
C ARG A 1190 -18.40 -14.51 -31.64
N ALA A 1191 -18.50 -14.33 -30.32
CA ALA A 1191 -17.61 -13.45 -29.58
C ALA A 1191 -16.13 -13.80 -29.81
N LYS A 1192 -15.72 -15.07 -29.90
CA LYS A 1192 -14.35 -15.41 -30.34
C LYS A 1192 -14.07 -15.08 -31.81
N LYS A 1193 -15.03 -15.23 -32.75
CA LYS A 1193 -14.90 -14.75 -34.13
C LYS A 1193 -14.88 -13.21 -34.19
N ASP A 1194 -15.74 -12.50 -33.48
CA ASP A 1194 -15.92 -11.05 -33.43
C ASP A 1194 -14.76 -10.39 -32.66
N ILE A 1195 -14.18 -11.06 -31.66
CA ILE A 1195 -12.90 -10.69 -31.02
C ILE A 1195 -11.72 -11.01 -31.95
N ALA A 1196 -11.76 -12.13 -32.69
CA ALA A 1196 -10.77 -12.45 -33.73
C ALA A 1196 -10.99 -11.67 -35.04
N VAL A 1197 -12.06 -10.87 -35.15
CA VAL A 1197 -12.35 -10.01 -36.29
C VAL A 1197 -12.06 -8.55 -35.92
N GLN A 1198 -12.44 -8.06 -34.73
CA GLN A 1198 -12.21 -6.66 -34.33
C GLN A 1198 -12.17 -6.33 -32.82
N GLY A 1199 -12.65 -7.20 -31.92
CA GLY A 1199 -13.16 -6.77 -30.61
C GLY A 1199 -14.22 -5.67 -30.73
N PRO A 1200 -14.94 -5.37 -29.64
CA PRO A 1200 -16.35 -5.75 -29.61
C PRO A 1200 -17.12 -5.14 -30.80
N MET A 1201 -17.70 -5.97 -31.64
CA MET A 1201 -18.43 -5.47 -32.80
C MET A 1201 -19.70 -6.29 -32.95
N VAL A 1202 -20.82 -5.58 -32.78
CA VAL A 1202 -21.99 -5.59 -33.67
C VAL A 1202 -22.86 -6.84 -33.67
N SER A 1203 -24.16 -6.59 -33.52
CA SER A 1203 -25.19 -7.57 -33.82
C SER A 1203 -24.98 -8.14 -35.23
N ARG A 1204 -24.72 -9.44 -35.33
CA ARG A 1204 -24.83 -10.15 -36.61
C ARG A 1204 -26.28 -10.07 -37.10
N ALA A 1205 -26.47 -9.72 -38.38
CA ALA A 1205 -27.63 -10.13 -39.16
C ALA A 1205 -27.44 -11.59 -39.65
N PRO A 1206 -28.30 -12.56 -39.30
CA PRO A 1206 -28.26 -13.90 -39.85
C PRO A 1206 -28.51 -14.01 -41.37
N THR A 1207 -27.90 -15.05 -41.93
CA THR A 1207 -27.84 -15.45 -43.34
C THR A 1207 -29.19 -15.63 -44.04
N LEU A 1208 -29.34 -15.05 -45.23
CA LEU A 1208 -30.26 -15.52 -46.29
C LEU A 1208 -29.51 -16.49 -47.20
N GLY A 1209 -29.41 -17.75 -46.77
CA GLY A 1209 -29.05 -18.87 -47.64
C GLY A 1209 -30.32 -19.56 -48.10
N GLY A 1210 -30.91 -19.10 -49.19
CA GLY A 1210 -32.01 -19.76 -49.89
C GLY A 1210 -31.68 -19.76 -51.37
N GLY A 1211 -31.02 -20.83 -51.83
CA GLY A 1211 -30.86 -21.09 -53.24
C GLY A 1211 -32.23 -21.15 -53.91
N SER A 1212 -32.32 -20.55 -55.09
CA SER A 1212 -33.15 -21.11 -56.13
C SER A 1212 -32.80 -22.59 -56.28
N ASP A 1213 -33.79 -23.46 -56.35
CA ASP A 1213 -33.93 -24.40 -57.45
C ASP A 1213 -35.28 -25.10 -57.35
N ASP A 1214 -35.64 -25.71 -58.48
CA ASP A 1214 -36.63 -26.77 -58.70
C ASP A 1214 -36.98 -27.66 -57.49
#